data_AF-A0A952B3Y1-F1
#
_entry.id   AF-A0A952B3Y1-F1
#
_cell.length_a   1.000
_cell.length_b   1.000
_cell.length_c   1.000
_cell.angle_alpha   90.00
_cell.angle_beta   90.00
_cell.angle_gamma   90.00
#
_symmetry.space_group_name_H-M   'P 1'
#
loop_
_entity.id
_entity.type
_entity.pdbx_description
1 polymer ?
#
loop_
_entity_poly.entity_id
_entity_poly.type
_entity_poly.pdbx_seq_one_letter_code
_entity_poly.pdbx_strand_id
1 'polypeptide(L)'
;MAVARNSGILRAIPLLIIICLFSFPVQAQYGGGTGESNEPYLIYTADQLDSIGVNPGDWPKHFKLMADIDLKDFGGSSFNLIGSDLQPFNGVFDGNGHTIRNFTYVVTGNEEHSDETVTENIGFFRNVKNPYTIIKDLGFIDPNIHPASTCSKRVEAVGVLVGSLESGLITDCYVKRGNVRAERMVGGLVGTNSGVISECYTTCQVQSAEPRFLVNQRRSEFIGGIVGINSGDITRCNATGEVSGEARIGGIAGSNYGDITNCYATGDIFGETYIGGLAGRCDRPGTITYSWASGDISGERQVGGLLGSNEASVAHCYARGNVSVSNQNGGGLIGFHSGVMSECYATGAVVSGSTGGGLAGFNSGTIQRCYSRSEVSGGSRLGGLVGENRKGVWDAPGFPLVYNGIIEDSYAQGSVSGGFSTGGLVGYIDGGILSRCYAVGKITGPSGTGGLIGYVSNREPFEIEESFWDMMASNLEHSAGGIGLDTEAMQDANTFVAAGWDFTGETTNGVADFWTMDLKTDSYPLLTWDVEPEPLLIFEFNEDPNWATQGQWQFGEPQGLGGTDHGYPDPNSGYTGDNVYGVNLSGDYNTTDSNPYYLTAGPFDCSQYSWVKLQFARWLNSDEPAYARNFVEVSTNETVWHTIWQYDDLYHTLEEDRWKIVEYDIGSIANHQPAVYIRWGYHVSNNDAWPFSGWNIDDVILRGFQ
;
A
#
# COMPACT_ATOMS: atom_id res chain seq x y z
N MET A 1 47.14 -90.13 -19.95
CA MET A 1 46.85 -91.05 -21.07
C MET A 1 45.52 -90.66 -21.66
N ALA A 2 45.53 -90.20 -22.90
CA ALA A 2 44.36 -89.73 -23.64
C ALA A 2 43.53 -90.91 -24.17
N VAL A 3 42.21 -90.75 -24.28
CA VAL A 3 41.42 -91.34 -25.37
C VAL A 3 40.34 -90.34 -25.79
N ALA A 4 40.27 -90.15 -27.11
CA ALA A 4 39.54 -89.14 -27.86
C ALA A 4 38.01 -89.28 -27.84
N ARG A 5 37.32 -88.17 -28.12
CA ARG A 5 35.94 -88.17 -28.64
C ARG A 5 35.84 -87.38 -29.94
N ASN A 6 35.13 -88.02 -30.85
CA ASN A 6 34.85 -87.66 -32.23
C ASN A 6 33.89 -86.47 -32.34
N SER A 7 34.00 -85.79 -33.48
CA SER A 7 33.23 -84.67 -33.98
C SER A 7 31.74 -84.97 -34.19
N GLY A 8 30.90 -83.95 -33.99
CA GLY A 8 29.46 -83.98 -34.29
C GLY A 8 28.84 -82.60 -34.19
N ILE A 9 28.56 -82.01 -35.36
CA ILE A 9 27.93 -80.70 -35.59
C ILE A 9 26.53 -80.67 -34.98
N LEU A 10 26.21 -79.65 -34.17
CA LEU A 10 24.85 -79.32 -33.74
C LEU A 10 24.55 -77.84 -34.01
N ARG A 11 23.50 -77.62 -34.81
CA ARG A 11 22.98 -76.33 -35.25
C ARG A 11 22.43 -75.54 -34.05
N ALA A 12 22.79 -74.26 -33.96
CA ALA A 12 22.19 -73.30 -33.05
C ALA A 12 20.73 -73.01 -33.43
N ILE A 13 19.84 -73.06 -32.44
CA ILE A 13 18.52 -72.42 -32.47
C ILE A 13 18.57 -71.35 -31.39
N PRO A 14 18.44 -70.03 -31.70
CA PRO A 14 18.34 -69.03 -30.65
C PRO A 14 16.93 -69.07 -30.07
N LEU A 15 16.84 -69.38 -28.78
CA LEU A 15 15.63 -69.24 -27.97
C LEU A 15 15.43 -67.74 -27.70
N LEU A 16 14.43 -67.13 -28.34
CA LEU A 16 14.04 -65.75 -28.12
C LEU A 16 13.35 -65.66 -26.74
N ILE A 17 14.06 -65.23 -25.70
CA ILE A 17 13.46 -64.90 -24.40
C ILE A 17 12.83 -63.52 -24.55
N ILE A 18 11.51 -63.49 -24.74
CA ILE A 18 10.71 -62.28 -24.61
C ILE A 18 10.59 -61.99 -23.12
N ILE A 19 11.43 -61.07 -22.62
CA ILE A 19 11.22 -60.44 -21.32
C ILE A 19 10.06 -59.47 -21.52
N CYS A 20 8.85 -59.89 -21.17
CA CYS A 20 7.73 -58.97 -20.97
C CYS A 20 8.07 -58.09 -19.76
N LEU A 21 8.67 -56.93 -20.01
CA LEU A 21 8.70 -55.82 -19.07
C LEU A 21 7.26 -55.41 -18.82
N PHE A 22 6.66 -55.90 -17.73
CA PHE A 22 5.51 -55.25 -17.12
C PHE A 22 6.01 -53.90 -16.60
N SER A 23 5.89 -52.86 -17.43
CA SER A 23 5.90 -51.49 -16.94
C SER A 23 4.64 -51.33 -16.10
N PHE A 24 4.77 -51.47 -14.78
CA PHE A 24 3.79 -50.88 -13.89
C PHE A 24 3.73 -49.38 -14.25
N PRO A 25 2.54 -48.78 -14.43
CA PRO A 25 2.47 -47.33 -14.54
C PRO A 25 3.14 -46.78 -13.29
N VAL A 26 4.23 -46.03 -13.47
CA VAL A 26 4.75 -45.18 -12.40
C VAL A 26 3.58 -44.30 -12.02
N GLN A 27 3.07 -44.48 -10.80
CA GLN A 27 2.05 -43.57 -10.27
C GLN A 27 2.67 -42.18 -10.36
N ALA A 28 2.06 -41.30 -11.16
CA ALA A 28 2.56 -39.94 -11.31
C ALA A 28 2.62 -39.30 -9.91
N GLN A 29 3.76 -38.71 -9.58
CA GLN A 29 4.02 -38.07 -8.28
C GLN A 29 2.99 -36.98 -7.98
N TYR A 30 2.55 -36.28 -9.04
CA TYR A 30 1.51 -35.27 -9.05
C TYR A 30 0.39 -35.65 -10.03
N GLY A 31 -0.61 -34.79 -10.21
CA GLY A 31 -1.76 -35.04 -11.10
C GLY A 31 -1.49 -34.91 -12.60
N GLY A 32 -0.27 -34.54 -13.01
CA GLY A 32 0.13 -34.33 -14.40
C GLY A 32 1.24 -33.27 -14.52
N GLY A 33 1.69 -33.01 -15.74
CA GLY A 33 2.75 -32.03 -16.04
C GLY A 33 4.17 -32.57 -15.89
N THR A 34 5.13 -31.83 -16.43
CA THR A 34 6.58 -32.10 -16.34
C THR A 34 7.30 -31.14 -15.40
N GLY A 35 6.60 -30.11 -14.90
CA GLY A 35 7.14 -29.05 -14.06
C GLY A 35 7.84 -27.94 -14.87
N GLU A 36 7.82 -28.01 -16.20
CA GLU A 36 8.26 -26.94 -17.09
C GLU A 36 7.20 -25.83 -17.15
N SER A 37 7.58 -24.63 -17.60
CA SER A 37 6.68 -23.46 -17.60
C SER A 37 5.41 -23.64 -18.42
N ASN A 38 5.47 -24.37 -19.54
CA ASN A 38 4.34 -24.70 -20.41
C ASN A 38 3.58 -25.96 -19.99
N GLU A 39 4.14 -26.77 -19.09
CA GLU A 39 3.57 -28.02 -18.58
C GLU A 39 3.79 -28.13 -17.06
N PRO A 40 3.22 -27.21 -16.25
CA PRO A 40 3.43 -27.18 -14.81
C PRO A 40 2.88 -28.45 -14.15
N TYR A 41 3.46 -28.84 -13.02
CA TYR A 41 2.92 -29.92 -12.22
C TYR A 41 1.53 -29.56 -11.68
N LEU A 42 0.56 -30.43 -11.93
CA LEU A 42 -0.84 -30.22 -11.56
C LEU A 42 -1.14 -30.83 -10.19
N ILE A 43 -1.72 -30.03 -9.28
CA ILE A 43 -1.97 -30.44 -7.89
C ILE A 43 -3.48 -30.44 -7.60
N TYR A 44 -4.03 -31.60 -7.26
CA TYR A 44 -5.47 -31.81 -7.01
C TYR A 44 -5.79 -32.17 -5.56
N THR A 45 -4.84 -32.71 -4.79
CA THR A 45 -5.10 -33.27 -3.46
C THR A 45 -4.10 -32.78 -2.42
N ALA A 46 -4.49 -32.89 -1.14
CA ALA A 46 -3.64 -32.56 0.00
C ALA A 46 -2.34 -33.38 0.03
N ASP A 47 -2.41 -34.69 -0.28
CA ASP A 47 -1.21 -35.55 -0.34
C ASP A 47 -0.24 -35.14 -1.46
N GLN A 48 -0.76 -34.73 -2.63
CA GLN A 48 0.08 -34.22 -3.72
C GLN A 48 0.76 -32.91 -3.34
N LEU A 49 0.04 -32.04 -2.63
CA LEU A 49 0.57 -30.77 -2.13
C LEU A 49 1.67 -30.99 -1.07
N ASP A 50 1.42 -31.87 -0.09
CA ASP A 50 2.42 -32.24 0.93
C ASP A 50 3.65 -32.92 0.31
N SER A 51 3.45 -33.68 -0.77
CA SER A 51 4.55 -34.34 -1.50
C SER A 51 5.54 -33.34 -2.10
N ILE A 52 5.18 -32.08 -2.33
CA ILE A 52 6.14 -31.06 -2.79
C ILE A 52 7.20 -30.80 -1.71
N GLY A 53 6.80 -30.76 -0.44
CA GLY A 53 7.70 -30.51 0.69
C GLY A 53 8.75 -31.59 0.91
N VAL A 54 8.50 -32.83 0.48
CA VAL A 54 9.46 -33.95 0.59
C VAL A 54 10.37 -34.10 -0.64
N ASN A 55 10.13 -33.34 -1.73
CA ASN A 55 10.84 -33.47 -3.00
C ASN A 55 11.57 -32.17 -3.38
N PRO A 56 12.71 -31.85 -2.73
CA PRO A 56 13.42 -30.59 -2.97
C PRO A 56 13.97 -30.44 -4.39
N GLY A 57 14.14 -31.55 -5.13
CA GLY A 57 14.50 -31.52 -6.55
C GLY A 57 13.47 -30.82 -7.44
N ASP A 58 12.22 -30.72 -6.99
CA ASP A 58 11.13 -30.07 -7.73
C ASP A 58 10.95 -28.60 -7.35
N TRP A 59 11.58 -28.09 -6.28
CA TRP A 59 11.40 -26.69 -5.85
C TRP A 59 11.80 -25.60 -6.86
N PRO A 60 12.64 -25.86 -7.88
CA PRO A 60 12.83 -24.93 -9.00
C PRO A 60 11.78 -25.05 -10.13
N LYS A 61 10.80 -25.95 -10.04
CA LYS A 61 9.81 -26.24 -11.09
C LYS A 61 8.53 -25.39 -10.95
N HIS A 62 7.65 -25.51 -11.94
CA HIS A 62 6.36 -24.82 -11.98
C HIS A 62 5.24 -25.72 -11.47
N PHE A 63 4.37 -25.19 -10.62
CA PHE A 63 3.24 -25.87 -10.01
C PHE A 63 1.96 -25.08 -10.25
N LYS A 64 0.84 -25.78 -10.45
CA LYS A 64 -0.49 -25.20 -10.61
C LYS A 64 -1.52 -25.98 -9.78
N LEU A 65 -2.26 -25.29 -8.92
CA LEU A 65 -3.42 -25.89 -8.24
C LEU A 65 -4.57 -26.10 -9.24
N MET A 66 -5.25 -27.23 -9.11
CA MET A 66 -6.39 -27.59 -9.94
C MET A 66 -7.68 -27.81 -9.12
N ALA A 67 -7.60 -27.64 -7.81
CA ALA A 67 -8.71 -27.74 -6.88
C ALA A 67 -8.42 -26.94 -5.61
N ASP A 68 -9.49 -26.58 -4.90
CA ASP A 68 -9.38 -26.19 -3.49
C ASP A 68 -8.89 -27.39 -2.66
N ILE A 69 -7.91 -27.16 -1.79
CA ILE A 69 -7.27 -28.19 -0.96
C ILE A 69 -7.60 -27.94 0.51
N ASP A 70 -8.05 -28.97 1.23
CA ASP A 70 -8.31 -28.93 2.67
C ASP A 70 -7.21 -29.72 3.41
N LEU A 71 -6.46 -29.05 4.28
CA LEU A 71 -5.34 -29.62 5.05
C LEU A 71 -5.73 -30.04 6.47
N LYS A 72 -7.02 -30.14 6.80
CA LYS A 72 -7.47 -30.51 8.17
C LYS A 72 -6.89 -31.83 8.71
N ASP A 73 -6.52 -32.76 7.83
CA ASP A 73 -5.93 -34.06 8.20
C ASP A 73 -4.41 -33.96 8.47
N PHE A 74 -3.80 -32.82 8.12
CA PHE A 74 -2.42 -32.45 8.44
C PHE A 74 -2.41 -31.52 9.67
N GLY A 75 -2.36 -32.12 10.86
CA GLY A 75 -2.34 -31.39 12.13
C GLY A 75 -0.95 -31.24 12.75
N GLY A 76 -0.79 -30.21 13.59
CA GLY A 76 0.46 -30.03 14.34
C GLY A 76 1.61 -29.63 13.41
N SER A 77 2.66 -30.44 13.34
CA SER A 77 3.82 -30.20 12.46
C SER A 77 3.93 -31.23 11.33
N SER A 78 2.82 -31.89 10.97
CA SER A 78 2.85 -33.03 10.04
C SER A 78 2.96 -32.64 8.57
N PHE A 79 2.62 -31.39 8.21
CA PHE A 79 2.79 -30.89 6.85
C PHE A 79 4.26 -30.58 6.56
N ASN A 80 4.74 -31.02 5.41
CA ASN A 80 6.10 -30.78 4.95
C ASN A 80 6.19 -29.40 4.29
N LEU A 81 6.74 -28.42 5.03
CA LEU A 81 6.96 -27.07 4.51
C LEU A 81 7.93 -27.09 3.32
N ILE A 82 7.71 -26.19 2.36
CA ILE A 82 8.45 -26.13 1.11
C ILE A 82 9.65 -25.18 1.27
N GLY A 83 10.83 -25.56 0.79
CA GLY A 83 12.02 -24.73 0.89
C GLY A 83 12.79 -24.88 2.21
N SER A 84 14.07 -24.55 2.18
CA SER A 84 14.95 -24.47 3.35
C SER A 84 15.98 -23.37 3.15
N ASP A 85 16.80 -23.07 4.17
CA ASP A 85 17.86 -22.06 4.04
C ASP A 85 18.91 -22.43 2.99
N LEU A 86 19.25 -23.73 2.92
CA LEU A 86 20.24 -24.26 1.97
C LEU A 86 19.66 -24.47 0.57
N GLN A 87 18.36 -24.70 0.48
CA GLN A 87 17.66 -24.93 -0.78
C GLN A 87 16.30 -24.21 -0.73
N PRO A 88 16.25 -22.92 -1.07
CA PRO A 88 15.00 -22.16 -1.07
C PRO A 88 14.06 -22.64 -2.19
N PHE A 89 12.78 -22.29 -2.07
CA PHE A 89 11.87 -22.43 -3.19
C PHE A 89 12.24 -21.41 -4.27
N ASN A 90 12.43 -21.90 -5.49
CA ASN A 90 12.99 -21.13 -6.60
C ASN A 90 12.13 -21.21 -7.88
N GLY A 91 10.92 -21.78 -7.79
CA GLY A 91 10.04 -22.08 -8.92
C GLY A 91 8.91 -21.09 -9.09
N VAL A 92 7.82 -21.53 -9.73
CA VAL A 92 6.56 -20.78 -9.82
C VAL A 92 5.46 -21.60 -9.16
N PHE A 93 4.70 -20.97 -8.27
CA PHE A 93 3.52 -21.58 -7.66
C PHE A 93 2.29 -20.76 -8.02
N ASP A 94 1.48 -21.31 -8.93
CA ASP A 94 0.24 -20.72 -9.40
C ASP A 94 -0.94 -21.36 -8.65
N GLY A 95 -1.59 -20.59 -7.79
CA GLY A 95 -2.79 -21.01 -7.09
C GLY A 95 -4.01 -21.12 -8.01
N ASN A 96 -3.97 -20.54 -9.21
CA ASN A 96 -5.02 -20.62 -10.23
C ASN A 96 -6.42 -20.27 -9.67
N GLY A 97 -6.47 -19.32 -8.71
CA GLY A 97 -7.68 -18.89 -8.01
C GLY A 97 -8.19 -19.85 -6.93
N HIS A 98 -7.48 -20.95 -6.66
CA HIS A 98 -7.85 -21.94 -5.66
C HIS A 98 -7.33 -21.62 -4.26
N THR A 99 -7.93 -22.29 -3.28
CA THR A 99 -7.66 -22.08 -1.85
C THR A 99 -7.07 -23.28 -1.15
N ILE A 100 -6.23 -23.02 -0.15
CA ILE A 100 -5.75 -23.97 0.84
C ILE A 100 -6.45 -23.67 2.17
N ARG A 101 -7.20 -24.63 2.71
CA ARG A 101 -8.00 -24.47 3.93
C ARG A 101 -7.37 -25.21 5.11
N ASN A 102 -7.57 -24.70 6.32
CA ASN A 102 -7.21 -25.34 7.59
C ASN A 102 -5.72 -25.68 7.74
N PHE A 103 -4.84 -24.90 7.11
CA PHE A 103 -3.39 -25.08 7.27
C PHE A 103 -2.97 -24.78 8.71
N THR A 104 -2.67 -25.82 9.48
CA THR A 104 -2.20 -25.69 10.86
C THR A 104 -0.73 -26.10 10.96
N TYR A 105 0.11 -25.21 11.47
CA TYR A 105 1.52 -25.51 11.73
C TYR A 105 1.95 -25.12 13.14
N VAL A 106 2.23 -26.14 13.97
CA VAL A 106 2.72 -25.98 15.34
C VAL A 106 4.22 -26.16 15.36
N VAL A 107 4.97 -25.09 15.63
CA VAL A 107 6.44 -25.16 15.70
C VAL A 107 6.85 -25.94 16.94
N THR A 108 7.62 -27.02 16.75
CA THR A 108 8.11 -27.89 17.82
C THR A 108 9.62 -28.08 17.74
N GLY A 109 10.21 -28.42 18.88
CA GLY A 109 11.63 -28.76 18.99
C GLY A 109 12.30 -28.14 20.20
N ASN A 110 13.35 -28.80 20.65
CA ASN A 110 14.20 -28.34 21.74
C ASN A 110 15.59 -28.06 21.16
N GLU A 111 16.12 -26.87 21.40
CA GLU A 111 17.55 -26.63 21.28
C GLU A 111 18.20 -27.06 22.59
N GLU A 112 18.95 -28.17 22.58
CA GLU A 112 19.75 -28.54 23.74
C GLU A 112 20.94 -27.59 23.96
N HIS A 113 21.35 -26.78 22.97
CA HIS A 113 22.59 -25.99 23.02
C HIS A 113 22.40 -24.57 22.46
N SER A 114 23.04 -23.63 23.13
CA SER A 114 23.06 -22.17 22.96
C SER A 114 23.75 -21.67 21.68
N ASP A 115 23.53 -22.30 20.53
CA ASP A 115 24.06 -21.79 19.28
C ASP A 115 23.08 -20.76 18.69
N GLU A 116 23.32 -19.48 19.00
CA GLU A 116 22.51 -18.32 18.57
C GLU A 116 22.38 -18.16 17.03
N THR A 117 23.00 -19.06 16.24
CA THR A 117 23.10 -18.99 14.78
C THR A 117 22.10 -19.86 14.02
N VAL A 118 21.40 -20.79 14.66
CA VAL A 118 20.36 -21.59 14.00
C VAL A 118 19.01 -20.91 14.19
N THR A 119 18.43 -20.41 13.11
CA THR A 119 17.12 -19.74 13.11
C THR A 119 16.16 -20.47 12.21
N GLU A 120 14.90 -20.65 12.63
CA GLU A 120 13.87 -21.24 11.78
C GLU A 120 12.92 -20.17 11.23
N ASN A 121 12.81 -20.12 9.90
CA ASN A 121 11.78 -19.38 9.18
C ASN A 121 10.59 -20.31 8.90
N ILE A 122 9.39 -19.84 9.20
CA ILE A 122 8.16 -20.63 9.12
C ILE A 122 7.18 -19.94 8.17
N GLY A 123 6.83 -20.68 7.13
CA GLY A 123 5.72 -20.38 6.23
C GLY A 123 5.50 -21.57 5.33
N PHE A 124 4.39 -21.59 4.61
CA PHE A 124 4.10 -22.65 3.64
C PHE A 124 5.31 -22.87 2.70
N PHE A 125 5.91 -21.76 2.27
CA PHE A 125 7.28 -21.67 1.78
C PHE A 125 8.18 -21.09 2.88
N ARG A 126 9.19 -21.83 3.33
CA ARG A 126 10.11 -21.36 4.37
C ARG A 126 10.94 -20.18 3.90
N ASN A 127 11.59 -20.33 2.73
CA ASN A 127 12.47 -19.32 2.16
C ASN A 127 12.31 -19.24 0.65
N VAL A 128 12.28 -18.01 0.14
CA VAL A 128 12.32 -17.68 -1.29
C VAL A 128 13.44 -16.67 -1.50
N LYS A 129 14.40 -16.98 -2.40
CA LYS A 129 15.61 -16.15 -2.58
C LYS A 129 15.94 -15.81 -4.03
N ASN A 130 15.14 -16.30 -4.97
CA ASN A 130 15.38 -16.11 -6.40
C ASN A 130 14.46 -14.99 -6.94
N PRO A 131 14.99 -13.96 -7.62
CA PRO A 131 14.19 -12.88 -8.18
C PRO A 131 13.16 -13.34 -9.23
N TYR A 132 13.36 -14.51 -9.84
CA TYR A 132 12.43 -15.08 -10.83
C TYR A 132 11.35 -15.96 -10.21
N THR A 133 11.34 -16.14 -8.89
CA THR A 133 10.29 -16.90 -8.20
C THR A 133 9.01 -16.09 -8.13
N ILE A 134 7.90 -16.75 -8.49
CA ILE A 134 6.56 -16.16 -8.48
C ILE A 134 5.64 -17.07 -7.68
N ILE A 135 4.96 -16.50 -6.68
CA ILE A 135 3.84 -17.13 -5.98
C ILE A 135 2.62 -16.25 -6.27
N LYS A 136 1.59 -16.82 -6.90
CA LYS A 136 0.45 -16.03 -7.34
C LYS A 136 -0.89 -16.73 -7.23
N ASP A 137 -1.97 -15.96 -7.24
CA ASP A 137 -3.35 -16.43 -7.37
C ASP A 137 -3.75 -17.46 -6.29
N LEU A 138 -3.18 -17.34 -5.09
CA LEU A 138 -3.27 -18.35 -4.02
C LEU A 138 -3.96 -17.80 -2.76
N GLY A 139 -5.04 -18.47 -2.35
CA GLY A 139 -5.76 -18.14 -1.11
C GLY A 139 -5.51 -19.12 0.03
N PHE A 140 -5.31 -18.62 1.24
CA PHE A 140 -5.39 -19.42 2.47
C PHE A 140 -6.65 -19.07 3.27
N ILE A 141 -7.31 -20.08 3.82
CA ILE A 141 -8.52 -19.91 4.64
C ILE A 141 -8.35 -20.65 5.97
N ASP A 142 -8.57 -19.92 7.06
CA ASP A 142 -8.43 -20.42 8.43
C ASP A 142 -7.05 -21.04 8.75
N PRO A 143 -5.91 -20.42 8.40
CA PRO A 143 -4.62 -20.92 8.83
C PRO A 143 -4.40 -20.71 10.34
N ASN A 144 -3.63 -21.59 10.97
CA ASN A 144 -3.24 -21.45 12.37
C ASN A 144 -1.76 -21.81 12.56
N ILE A 145 -0.91 -20.81 12.75
CA ILE A 145 0.54 -21.00 12.91
C ILE A 145 0.96 -20.47 14.27
N HIS A 146 1.55 -21.32 15.11
CA HIS A 146 2.08 -20.89 16.40
C HIS A 146 3.17 -21.83 16.94
N PRO A 147 4.09 -21.36 17.80
CA PRO A 147 4.97 -22.24 18.54
C PRO A 147 4.19 -23.04 19.59
N ALA A 148 4.57 -24.30 19.81
CA ALA A 148 4.12 -25.09 20.95
C ALA A 148 4.57 -24.45 22.27
N SER A 149 3.84 -24.67 23.37
CA SER A 149 4.23 -24.20 24.71
C SER A 149 5.59 -24.74 25.18
N THR A 150 6.01 -25.88 24.64
CA THR A 150 7.28 -26.55 24.94
C THR A 150 8.39 -26.24 23.96
N CYS A 151 8.12 -25.49 22.88
CA CYS A 151 9.15 -25.14 21.89
C CYS A 151 10.25 -24.30 22.54
N SER A 152 11.51 -24.71 22.39
CA SER A 152 12.67 -23.92 22.82
C SER A 152 13.58 -23.54 21.66
N LYS A 153 13.12 -23.71 20.41
CA LYS A 153 13.83 -23.24 19.23
C LYS A 153 13.63 -21.75 19.02
N ARG A 154 14.64 -21.09 18.44
CA ARG A 154 14.51 -19.71 18.00
C ARG A 154 13.82 -19.62 16.63
N VAL A 155 12.57 -19.17 16.63
CA VAL A 155 11.80 -18.87 15.42
C VAL A 155 12.01 -17.40 15.05
N GLU A 156 12.63 -17.14 13.89
CA GLU A 156 13.02 -15.78 13.51
C GLU A 156 11.90 -15.08 12.74
N ALA A 157 11.42 -15.68 11.65
CA ALA A 157 10.39 -15.10 10.78
C ALA A 157 9.22 -16.06 10.55
N VAL A 158 8.00 -15.55 10.70
CA VAL A 158 6.76 -16.33 10.51
C VAL A 158 5.78 -15.59 9.60
N GLY A 159 5.33 -16.25 8.56
CA GLY A 159 4.23 -15.83 7.67
C GLY A 159 3.40 -17.03 7.23
N VAL A 160 2.14 -16.84 6.82
CA VAL A 160 1.35 -17.96 6.31
C VAL A 160 1.92 -18.47 4.99
N LEU A 161 2.20 -17.57 4.04
CA LEU A 161 2.75 -17.92 2.75
C LEU A 161 4.25 -18.14 2.86
N VAL A 162 5.00 -17.12 3.27
CA VAL A 162 6.46 -17.15 3.22
C VAL A 162 7.08 -16.81 4.58
N GLY A 163 8.01 -17.61 5.06
CA GLY A 163 8.81 -17.26 6.23
C GLY A 163 9.73 -16.07 5.93
N SER A 164 10.67 -16.25 5.00
CA SER A 164 11.55 -15.19 4.51
C SER A 164 11.53 -15.08 2.98
N LEU A 165 11.12 -13.91 2.48
CA LEU A 165 11.17 -13.52 1.07
C LEU A 165 12.38 -12.62 0.86
N GLU A 166 13.53 -13.18 0.46
CA GLU A 166 14.75 -12.40 0.18
C GLU A 166 14.77 -11.79 -1.23
N SER A 167 14.01 -12.39 -2.16
CA SER A 167 13.77 -11.89 -3.51
C SER A 167 12.59 -12.66 -4.14
N GLY A 168 12.01 -12.16 -5.23
CA GLY A 168 10.87 -12.78 -5.92
C GLY A 168 9.58 -11.97 -5.78
N LEU A 169 8.50 -12.46 -6.40
CA LEU A 169 7.19 -11.82 -6.47
C LEU A 169 6.13 -12.68 -5.77
N ILE A 170 5.39 -12.06 -4.85
CA ILE A 170 4.11 -12.57 -4.35
C ILE A 170 3.02 -11.62 -4.85
N THR A 171 2.09 -12.12 -5.66
CA THR A 171 0.99 -11.30 -6.20
C THR A 171 -0.36 -11.99 -6.10
N ASP A 172 -1.44 -11.23 -5.96
CA ASP A 172 -2.83 -11.76 -6.02
C ASP A 172 -3.09 -12.89 -5.01
N CYS A 173 -2.39 -12.83 -3.87
CA CYS A 173 -2.47 -13.82 -2.81
C CYS A 173 -3.23 -13.27 -1.60
N TYR A 174 -3.89 -14.16 -0.85
CA TYR A 174 -4.63 -13.72 0.32
C TYR A 174 -4.70 -14.71 1.47
N VAL A 175 -4.90 -14.17 2.67
CA VAL A 175 -5.19 -14.94 3.88
C VAL A 175 -6.50 -14.48 4.49
N LYS A 176 -7.47 -15.41 4.55
CA LYS A 176 -8.78 -15.16 5.13
C LYS A 176 -8.93 -15.83 6.49
N ARG A 177 -9.21 -15.01 7.52
CA ARG A 177 -9.29 -15.42 8.93
C ARG A 177 -7.99 -16.09 9.37
N GLY A 178 -8.07 -16.89 10.42
CA GLY A 178 -6.91 -17.59 10.98
C GLY A 178 -6.16 -16.77 12.02
N ASN A 179 -5.08 -17.37 12.52
CA ASN A 179 -4.24 -16.82 13.57
C ASN A 179 -2.77 -17.14 13.34
N VAL A 180 -1.91 -16.13 13.39
CA VAL A 180 -0.45 -16.28 13.36
C VAL A 180 0.13 -15.73 14.65
N ARG A 181 0.90 -16.54 15.37
CA ARG A 181 1.54 -16.12 16.62
C ARG A 181 3.00 -16.54 16.67
N ALA A 182 3.92 -15.61 16.92
CA ALA A 182 5.36 -15.90 17.06
C ALA A 182 6.14 -14.80 17.83
N GLU A 183 7.41 -15.04 18.14
CA GLU A 183 8.19 -14.24 19.11
C GLU A 183 8.96 -13.05 18.51
N ARG A 184 9.21 -13.01 17.19
CA ARG A 184 10.14 -12.03 16.59
C ARG A 184 9.54 -11.32 15.39
N MET A 185 9.71 -11.84 14.18
CA MET A 185 9.23 -11.20 12.95
C MET A 185 7.98 -11.94 12.48
N VAL A 186 6.82 -11.32 12.64
CA VAL A 186 5.54 -11.97 12.42
C VAL A 186 4.73 -11.18 11.42
N GLY A 187 4.40 -11.81 10.30
CA GLY A 187 3.46 -11.31 9.32
C GLY A 187 2.28 -12.26 9.18
N GLY A 188 1.10 -11.73 8.88
CA GLY A 188 -0.03 -12.56 8.46
C GLY A 188 0.19 -13.21 7.10
N LEU A 189 1.02 -12.61 6.22
CA LEU A 189 1.36 -13.16 4.90
C LEU A 189 2.81 -13.65 4.84
N VAL A 190 3.75 -12.78 5.21
CA VAL A 190 5.20 -12.99 5.05
C VAL A 190 5.93 -12.62 6.33
N GLY A 191 6.89 -13.41 6.82
CA GLY A 191 7.66 -13.03 8.01
C GLY A 191 8.59 -11.82 7.75
N THR A 192 9.45 -11.93 6.74
CA THR A 192 10.35 -10.85 6.28
C THR A 192 10.32 -10.68 4.77
N ASN A 193 10.38 -9.44 4.27
CA ASN A 193 10.35 -9.12 2.85
C ASN A 193 11.57 -8.30 2.40
N SER A 194 12.20 -8.72 1.31
CA SER A 194 13.15 -7.98 0.47
C SER A 194 12.84 -8.14 -1.03
N GLY A 195 11.71 -8.79 -1.36
CA GLY A 195 11.16 -8.92 -2.71
C GLY A 195 9.98 -7.98 -2.93
N VAL A 196 9.04 -8.39 -3.78
CA VAL A 196 7.84 -7.62 -4.13
C VAL A 196 6.60 -8.36 -3.63
N ILE A 197 5.74 -7.64 -2.91
CA ILE A 197 4.40 -8.09 -2.51
C ILE A 197 3.37 -7.12 -3.13
N SER A 198 2.53 -7.61 -4.03
CA SER A 198 1.54 -6.80 -4.75
C SER A 198 0.15 -7.40 -4.71
N GLU A 199 -0.90 -6.56 -4.71
CA GLU A 199 -2.29 -7.02 -4.83
C GLU A 199 -2.70 -8.09 -3.78
N CYS A 200 -2.07 -8.06 -2.61
CA CYS A 200 -2.27 -9.08 -1.57
C CYS A 200 -3.12 -8.55 -0.41
N TYR A 201 -3.88 -9.42 0.26
CA TYR A 201 -4.62 -9.01 1.45
C TYR A 201 -4.67 -10.06 2.56
N THR A 202 -4.90 -9.58 3.79
CA THR A 202 -5.09 -10.45 4.94
C THR A 202 -6.16 -9.95 5.92
N THR A 203 -6.90 -10.89 6.48
CA THR A 203 -7.86 -10.68 7.59
C THR A 203 -7.47 -11.52 8.81
N CYS A 204 -6.25 -12.08 8.81
CA CYS A 204 -5.71 -12.93 9.87
C CYS A 204 -5.43 -12.11 11.13
N GLN A 205 -5.74 -12.67 12.31
CA GLN A 205 -5.24 -12.11 13.56
C GLN A 205 -3.74 -12.40 13.67
N VAL A 206 -2.94 -11.39 14.05
CA VAL A 206 -1.49 -11.52 14.20
C VAL A 206 -1.08 -11.12 15.61
N GLN A 207 -0.39 -12.01 16.31
CA GLN A 207 -0.07 -11.83 17.73
C GLN A 207 1.40 -12.09 18.02
N SER A 208 2.00 -11.37 18.97
CA SER A 208 3.26 -11.82 19.56
C SER A 208 3.03 -13.03 20.47
N ALA A 209 4.04 -13.90 20.55
CA ALA A 209 4.11 -14.96 21.56
C ALA A 209 4.92 -14.47 22.76
N GLU A 210 4.53 -14.91 23.97
CA GLU A 210 5.26 -14.63 25.21
C GLU A 210 6.78 -14.86 25.05
N PRO A 211 7.64 -13.85 25.29
CA PRO A 211 9.07 -13.96 25.06
C PRO A 211 9.70 -14.96 26.04
N ARG A 212 10.27 -16.05 25.52
CA ARG A 212 10.86 -17.13 26.34
C ARG A 212 12.32 -16.91 26.68
N PHE A 213 13.03 -16.09 25.92
CA PHE A 213 14.44 -15.77 26.12
C PHE A 213 14.61 -14.40 26.78
N LEU A 214 14.43 -14.34 28.10
CA LEU A 214 14.65 -13.13 28.90
C LEU A 214 16.09 -13.06 29.41
N VAL A 215 17.06 -12.76 28.55
CA VAL A 215 18.42 -12.43 29.01
C VAL A 215 18.94 -11.18 28.31
N ASN A 216 19.00 -10.06 29.05
CA ASN A 216 19.78 -8.84 28.78
C ASN A 216 19.45 -7.94 27.54
N GLN A 217 18.23 -7.39 27.53
CA GLN A 217 17.83 -6.11 26.91
C GLN A 217 17.58 -6.03 25.38
N ARG A 218 16.47 -5.32 25.07
CA ARG A 218 15.82 -5.01 23.78
C ARG A 218 15.02 -6.15 23.15
N ARG A 219 13.75 -6.22 23.55
CA ARG A 219 12.71 -6.97 22.84
C ARG A 219 12.66 -6.47 21.40
N SER A 220 12.96 -7.35 20.46
CA SER A 220 13.04 -7.05 19.02
C SER A 220 11.94 -7.82 18.32
N GLU A 221 10.71 -7.50 18.72
CA GLU A 221 9.49 -7.94 18.05
C GLU A 221 9.20 -6.98 16.90
N PHE A 222 8.63 -7.52 15.84
CA PHE A 222 8.23 -6.83 14.61
C PHE A 222 6.97 -7.52 14.11
N ILE A 223 5.82 -6.93 14.42
CA ILE A 223 4.53 -7.55 14.16
C ILE A 223 3.81 -6.74 13.09
N GLY A 224 3.55 -7.33 11.94
CA GLY A 224 2.77 -6.73 10.86
C GLY A 224 1.58 -7.59 10.48
N GLY A 225 0.48 -6.96 10.06
CA GLY A 225 -0.61 -7.71 9.44
C GLY A 225 -0.16 -8.39 8.15
N ILE A 226 0.61 -7.71 7.28
CA ILE A 226 1.20 -8.33 6.08
C ILE A 226 2.58 -8.91 6.38
N VAL A 227 3.50 -8.09 6.90
CA VAL A 227 4.91 -8.46 7.08
C VAL A 227 5.51 -8.00 8.42
N GLY A 228 6.34 -8.82 9.05
CA GLY A 228 7.09 -8.39 10.23
C GLY A 228 8.08 -7.26 9.90
N ILE A 229 9.02 -7.52 8.99
CA ILE A 229 9.99 -6.53 8.50
C ILE A 229 9.90 -6.41 6.97
N ASN A 230 9.74 -5.19 6.47
CA ASN A 230 9.85 -4.87 5.06
C ASN A 230 11.18 -4.18 4.72
N SER A 231 11.88 -4.67 3.70
CA SER A 231 13.04 -4.05 3.04
C SER A 231 12.89 -4.07 1.52
N GLY A 232 11.74 -4.53 1.00
CA GLY A 232 11.39 -4.53 -0.42
C GLY A 232 10.14 -3.71 -0.69
N ASP A 233 9.39 -4.07 -1.72
CA ASP A 233 8.24 -3.29 -2.18
C ASP A 233 6.92 -3.94 -1.75
N ILE A 234 6.02 -3.13 -1.19
CA ILE A 234 4.65 -3.53 -0.88
C ILE A 234 3.70 -2.56 -1.56
N THR A 235 2.92 -3.05 -2.52
CA THR A 235 2.04 -2.20 -3.35
C THR A 235 0.62 -2.74 -3.40
N ARG A 236 -0.38 -1.86 -3.23
CA ARG A 236 -1.81 -2.22 -3.31
C ARG A 236 -2.21 -3.38 -2.41
N CYS A 237 -1.62 -3.43 -1.22
CA CYS A 237 -1.90 -4.47 -0.23
C CYS A 237 -2.75 -3.93 0.91
N ASN A 238 -3.52 -4.83 1.57
CA ASN A 238 -4.30 -4.43 2.73
C ASN A 238 -4.40 -5.46 3.85
N ALA A 239 -4.55 -4.97 5.08
CA ALA A 239 -4.73 -5.79 6.26
C ALA A 239 -5.90 -5.30 7.13
N THR A 240 -6.75 -6.21 7.55
CA THR A 240 -7.98 -5.90 8.31
C THR A 240 -8.11 -6.70 9.60
N GLY A 241 -7.22 -7.66 9.85
CA GLY A 241 -7.18 -8.42 11.09
C GLY A 241 -6.55 -7.63 12.23
N GLU A 242 -6.97 -7.92 13.46
CA GLU A 242 -6.38 -7.34 14.67
C GLU A 242 -4.90 -7.73 14.80
N VAL A 243 -4.08 -6.76 15.21
CA VAL A 243 -2.65 -6.97 15.46
C VAL A 243 -2.32 -6.63 16.91
N SER A 244 -1.69 -7.58 17.62
CA SER A 244 -1.30 -7.36 19.01
C SER A 244 0.13 -7.83 19.29
N GLY A 245 0.82 -7.15 20.19
CA GLY A 245 2.17 -7.50 20.62
C GLY A 245 2.77 -6.44 21.51
N GLU A 246 4.10 -6.43 21.68
CA GLU A 246 4.70 -5.47 22.61
C GLU A 246 5.37 -4.29 21.90
N ALA A 247 6.15 -4.53 20.85
CA ALA A 247 6.93 -3.48 20.19
C ALA A 247 6.91 -3.58 18.66
N ARG A 248 6.97 -2.42 17.99
CA ARG A 248 7.04 -2.26 16.52
C ARG A 248 5.91 -3.00 15.82
N ILE A 249 4.72 -2.44 15.95
CA ILE A 249 3.48 -3.06 15.48
C ILE A 249 2.85 -2.20 14.40
N GLY A 250 2.48 -2.84 13.28
CA GLY A 250 1.82 -2.22 12.15
C GLY A 250 0.72 -3.08 11.54
N GLY A 251 -0.28 -2.46 10.94
CA GLY A 251 -1.26 -3.20 10.13
C GLY A 251 -0.63 -3.78 8.85
N ILE A 252 0.32 -3.09 8.22
CA ILE A 252 1.07 -3.62 7.07
C ILE A 252 2.40 -4.18 7.53
N ALA A 253 3.23 -3.36 8.18
CA ALA A 253 4.60 -3.72 8.52
C ALA A 253 4.96 -3.44 9.98
N GLY A 254 5.58 -4.38 10.70
CA GLY A 254 6.14 -4.07 12.02
C GLY A 254 7.25 -3.01 11.93
N SER A 255 8.17 -3.18 10.98
CA SER A 255 9.15 -2.15 10.58
C SER A 255 9.34 -2.09 9.07
N ASN A 256 9.52 -0.88 8.57
CA ASN A 256 9.70 -0.58 7.15
C ASN A 256 11.06 0.06 6.87
N TYR A 257 11.78 -0.54 5.93
CA TYR A 257 13.04 -0.07 5.32
C TYR A 257 12.94 0.02 3.79
N GLY A 258 11.82 -0.43 3.20
CA GLY A 258 11.54 -0.38 1.76
C GLY A 258 10.33 0.51 1.44
N ASP A 259 9.67 0.27 0.32
CA ASP A 259 8.56 1.10 -0.15
C ASP A 259 7.20 0.48 0.17
N ILE A 260 6.31 1.29 0.74
CA ILE A 260 4.89 0.95 0.95
C ILE A 260 4.03 1.96 0.19
N THR A 261 3.31 1.50 -0.82
CA THR A 261 2.59 2.37 -1.75
C THR A 261 1.16 1.87 -1.99
N ASN A 262 0.17 2.76 -1.96
CA ASN A 262 -1.24 2.42 -2.17
C ASN A 262 -1.76 1.32 -1.23
N CYS A 263 -1.31 1.30 0.02
CA CYS A 263 -1.67 0.25 0.98
C CYS A 263 -2.59 0.78 2.08
N TYR A 264 -3.36 -0.11 2.71
CA TYR A 264 -4.20 0.31 3.84
C TYR A 264 -4.39 -0.74 4.94
N ALA A 265 -4.63 -0.25 6.16
CA ALA A 265 -4.91 -1.06 7.32
C ALA A 265 -6.16 -0.60 8.10
N THR A 266 -7.01 -1.54 8.51
CA THR A 266 -8.27 -1.23 9.23
C THR A 266 -8.46 -2.02 10.52
N GLY A 267 -7.60 -3.00 10.80
CA GLY A 267 -7.66 -3.77 12.04
C GLY A 267 -7.18 -2.96 13.25
N ASP A 268 -7.80 -3.21 14.40
CA ASP A 268 -7.39 -2.59 15.67
C ASP A 268 -6.00 -3.08 16.09
N ILE A 269 -5.26 -2.21 16.79
CA ILE A 269 -3.88 -2.49 17.21
C ILE A 269 -3.69 -2.26 18.70
N PHE A 270 -3.10 -3.26 19.37
CA PHE A 270 -2.77 -3.24 20.79
C PHE A 270 -1.28 -3.49 21.01
N GLY A 271 -0.57 -2.59 21.69
CA GLY A 271 0.80 -2.88 22.12
C GLY A 271 1.41 -1.87 23.06
N GLU A 272 2.72 -1.91 23.26
CA GLU A 272 3.41 -1.04 24.23
C GLU A 272 4.14 0.12 23.54
N THR A 273 5.09 -0.16 22.64
CA THR A 273 6.02 0.85 22.10
C THR A 273 6.19 0.77 20.57
N TYR A 274 6.26 1.92 19.89
CA TYR A 274 6.36 2.02 18.42
C TYR A 274 5.17 1.36 17.71
N ILE A 275 3.99 1.94 17.90
CA ILE A 275 2.74 1.39 17.39
C ILE A 275 2.18 2.34 16.32
N GLY A 276 1.94 1.82 15.12
CA GLY A 276 1.36 2.58 14.02
C GLY A 276 0.25 1.80 13.32
N GLY A 277 -0.79 2.46 12.83
CA GLY A 277 -1.86 1.78 12.09
C GLY A 277 -1.37 1.09 10.83
N LEU A 278 -0.39 1.68 10.13
CA LEU A 278 0.21 1.11 8.92
C LEU A 278 1.55 0.45 9.23
N ALA A 279 2.46 1.14 9.93
CA ALA A 279 3.73 0.56 10.35
C ALA A 279 4.20 1.03 11.74
N GLY A 280 4.83 0.13 12.49
CA GLY A 280 5.35 0.49 13.82
C GLY A 280 6.48 1.52 13.75
N ARG A 281 7.40 1.33 12.79
CA ARG A 281 8.53 2.22 12.53
C ARG A 281 8.86 2.25 11.04
N CYS A 282 9.14 3.45 10.52
CA CYS A 282 9.67 3.65 9.17
C CYS A 282 11.05 4.31 9.24
N ASP A 283 12.07 3.60 8.79
CA ASP A 283 13.46 4.03 8.78
C ASP A 283 13.94 4.25 7.36
N ARG A 284 14.98 5.08 7.19
CA ARG A 284 15.63 5.24 5.88
C ARG A 284 16.28 3.92 5.44
N PRO A 285 16.21 3.58 4.14
CA PRO A 285 15.76 4.40 3.02
C PRO A 285 14.25 4.34 2.72
N GLY A 286 13.45 3.68 3.55
CA GLY A 286 12.06 3.39 3.23
C GLY A 286 11.16 4.61 2.98
N THR A 287 10.07 4.37 2.27
CA THR A 287 9.05 5.39 1.98
C THR A 287 7.65 4.85 2.21
N ILE A 288 6.71 5.75 2.51
CA ILE A 288 5.28 5.43 2.57
C ILE A 288 4.52 6.49 1.79
N THR A 289 3.78 6.06 0.76
CA THR A 289 3.01 6.96 -0.09
C THR A 289 1.60 6.45 -0.38
N TYR A 290 0.64 7.37 -0.53
CA TYR A 290 -0.75 7.05 -0.91
C TYR A 290 -1.40 5.98 -0.03
N SER A 291 -1.07 5.96 1.25
CA SER A 291 -1.41 4.85 2.16
C SER A 291 -2.11 5.35 3.41
N TRP A 292 -2.96 4.53 4.02
CA TRP A 292 -3.79 4.99 5.12
C TRP A 292 -4.14 3.92 6.15
N ALA A 293 -4.55 4.37 7.34
CA ALA A 293 -5.01 3.50 8.41
C ALA A 293 -6.28 4.01 9.11
N SER A 294 -7.10 3.10 9.64
CA SER A 294 -8.37 3.46 10.30
C SER A 294 -8.73 2.65 11.54
N GLY A 295 -7.99 1.59 11.88
CA GLY A 295 -8.21 0.83 13.10
C GLY A 295 -7.87 1.64 14.35
N ASP A 296 -8.55 1.38 15.46
CA ASP A 296 -8.28 2.04 16.73
C ASP A 296 -6.99 1.50 17.34
N ILE A 297 -6.20 2.38 17.96
CA ILE A 297 -4.87 2.05 18.48
C ILE A 297 -4.78 2.36 19.96
N SER A 298 -4.33 1.36 20.73
CA SER A 298 -3.99 1.51 22.14
C SER A 298 -2.53 1.14 22.38
N GLY A 299 -1.77 2.04 23.01
CA GLY A 299 -0.45 1.71 23.51
C GLY A 299 0.14 2.67 24.53
N GLU A 300 1.45 2.54 24.81
CA GLU A 300 2.09 3.29 25.89
C GLU A 300 3.02 4.40 25.39
N ARG A 301 3.82 4.13 24.35
CA ARG A 301 4.94 5.00 23.96
C ARG A 301 5.10 5.06 22.44
N GLN A 302 5.16 6.28 21.89
CA GLN A 302 5.38 6.51 20.45
C GLN A 302 4.33 5.78 19.62
N VAL A 303 3.09 6.23 19.80
CA VAL A 303 1.91 5.67 19.14
C VAL A 303 1.40 6.70 18.14
N GLY A 304 1.15 6.28 16.90
CA GLY A 304 0.54 7.13 15.87
C GLY A 304 -0.53 6.40 15.08
N GLY A 305 -1.52 7.11 14.56
CA GLY A 305 -2.58 6.50 13.75
C GLY A 305 -2.06 5.83 12.47
N LEU A 306 -0.93 6.27 11.91
CA LEU A 306 -0.26 5.66 10.76
C LEU A 306 1.09 5.04 11.16
N LEU A 307 1.92 5.79 11.90
CA LEU A 307 3.28 5.40 12.29
C LEU A 307 3.57 5.62 13.76
N GLY A 308 4.19 4.65 14.43
CA GLY A 308 4.73 4.88 15.77
C GLY A 308 5.94 5.82 15.75
N SER A 309 6.89 5.58 14.84
CA SER A 309 8.08 6.42 14.63
C SER A 309 8.45 6.54 13.15
N ASN A 310 8.92 7.71 12.74
CA ASN A 310 9.35 7.99 11.37
C ASN A 310 10.72 8.71 11.30
N GLU A 311 11.65 8.15 10.52
CA GLU A 311 12.92 8.77 10.10
C GLU A 311 12.97 8.99 8.57
N ALA A 312 11.93 8.54 7.86
CA ALA A 312 11.86 8.38 6.42
C ALA A 312 10.87 9.38 5.76
N SER A 313 10.58 9.20 4.47
CA SER A 313 9.62 10.03 3.73
C SER A 313 8.21 9.46 3.82
N VAL A 314 7.24 10.30 4.17
CA VAL A 314 5.81 9.96 4.24
C VAL A 314 5.03 11.02 3.46
N ALA A 315 4.29 10.62 2.43
CA ALA A 315 3.56 11.57 1.59
C ALA A 315 2.17 11.07 1.18
N HIS A 316 1.18 11.97 1.07
CA HIS A 316 -0.18 11.62 0.63
C HIS A 316 -0.83 10.52 1.50
N CYS A 317 -0.59 10.56 2.81
CA CYS A 317 -1.03 9.52 3.75
C CYS A 317 -1.98 10.07 4.81
N TYR A 318 -2.84 9.21 5.35
CA TYR A 318 -3.78 9.64 6.38
C TYR A 318 -4.16 8.58 7.41
N ALA A 319 -4.64 9.03 8.58
CA ALA A 319 -5.18 8.16 9.61
C ALA A 319 -6.51 8.65 10.19
N ARG A 320 -7.44 7.71 10.43
CA ARG A 320 -8.79 8.00 10.95
C ARG A 320 -9.11 7.32 12.29
N GLY A 321 -8.37 6.29 12.66
CA GLY A 321 -8.58 5.56 13.92
C GLY A 321 -8.22 6.39 15.15
N ASN A 322 -8.89 6.13 16.26
CA ASN A 322 -8.61 6.80 17.52
C ASN A 322 -7.28 6.29 18.11
N VAL A 323 -6.54 7.18 18.76
CA VAL A 323 -5.22 6.88 19.34
C VAL A 323 -5.27 7.14 20.85
N SER A 324 -5.05 6.07 21.63
CA SER A 324 -4.97 6.12 23.10
C SER A 324 -3.58 5.77 23.59
N VAL A 325 -2.93 6.71 24.31
CA VAL A 325 -1.54 6.59 24.76
C VAL A 325 -1.44 6.82 26.27
N SER A 326 -0.92 5.84 27.00
CA SER A 326 -0.91 5.90 28.47
C SER A 326 0.31 6.61 29.09
N ASN A 327 1.44 6.74 28.39
CA ASN A 327 2.70 7.17 29.00
C ASN A 327 3.44 8.30 28.24
N GLN A 328 3.81 8.10 26.97
CA GLN A 328 4.62 9.06 26.21
C GLN A 328 3.87 9.67 25.01
N ASN A 329 4.57 9.85 23.89
CA ASN A 329 4.11 10.63 22.74
C ASN A 329 2.98 9.90 22.00
N GLY A 330 1.88 10.61 21.77
CA GLY A 330 0.79 10.20 20.90
C GLY A 330 0.56 11.18 19.76
N GLY A 331 0.44 10.68 18.54
CA GLY A 331 0.08 11.49 17.37
C GLY A 331 -1.14 10.92 16.66
N GLY A 332 -2.00 11.77 16.09
CA GLY A 332 -3.09 11.28 15.24
C GLY A 332 -2.58 10.57 13.98
N LEU A 333 -1.40 10.95 13.46
CA LEU A 333 -0.72 10.26 12.36
C LEU A 333 0.60 9.61 12.81
N ILE A 334 1.50 10.38 13.43
CA ILE A 334 2.85 9.91 13.80
C ILE A 334 3.16 10.15 15.29
N GLY A 335 3.56 9.12 16.03
CA GLY A 335 3.97 9.27 17.42
C GLY A 335 5.25 10.10 17.58
N PHE A 336 6.32 9.71 16.89
CA PHE A 336 7.61 10.41 16.84
C PHE A 336 8.07 10.63 15.39
N HIS A 337 8.23 11.88 14.97
CA HIS A 337 8.61 12.26 13.61
C HIS A 337 9.99 12.93 13.56
N SER A 338 10.85 12.45 12.69
CA SER A 338 12.19 12.99 12.43
C SER A 338 12.59 12.94 10.93
N GLY A 339 11.68 12.46 10.08
CA GLY A 339 11.84 12.40 8.64
C GLY A 339 11.23 13.61 7.92
N VAL A 340 10.68 13.36 6.74
CA VAL A 340 9.90 14.35 5.96
C VAL A 340 8.47 13.86 5.84
N MET A 341 7.52 14.73 6.13
CA MET A 341 6.10 14.46 6.00
C MET A 341 5.44 15.56 5.17
N SER A 342 4.75 15.17 4.10
CA SER A 342 4.06 16.12 3.22
C SER A 342 2.67 15.65 2.81
N GLU A 343 1.70 16.55 2.75
CA GLU A 343 0.37 16.24 2.18
C GLU A 343 -0.33 15.11 2.93
N CYS A 344 -0.24 15.16 4.26
CA CYS A 344 -0.78 14.14 5.15
C CYS A 344 -1.79 14.73 6.13
N TYR A 345 -2.72 13.89 6.60
CA TYR A 345 -3.72 14.32 7.57
C TYR A 345 -4.17 13.27 8.58
N ALA A 346 -4.72 13.73 9.70
CA ALA A 346 -5.37 12.87 10.69
C ALA A 346 -6.68 13.44 11.21
N THR A 347 -7.64 12.55 11.50
CA THR A 347 -8.98 12.92 12.00
C THR A 347 -9.42 12.17 13.25
N GLY A 348 -8.81 11.03 13.58
CA GLY A 348 -9.17 10.26 14.77
C GLY A 348 -8.84 11.00 16.06
N ALA A 349 -9.60 10.76 17.13
CA ALA A 349 -9.35 11.41 18.42
C ALA A 349 -8.03 10.92 19.04
N VAL A 350 -7.30 11.81 19.70
CA VAL A 350 -6.01 11.51 20.34
C VAL A 350 -6.13 11.76 21.84
N VAL A 351 -5.89 10.71 22.64
CA VAL A 351 -5.77 10.80 24.09
C VAL A 351 -4.33 10.45 24.47
N SER A 352 -3.57 11.39 25.01
CA SER A 352 -2.17 11.15 25.42
C SER A 352 -1.94 11.45 26.89
N GLY A 353 -1.30 10.54 27.62
CA GLY A 353 -0.92 10.74 29.02
C GLY A 353 0.19 11.78 29.24
N SER A 354 0.92 12.15 28.20
CA SER A 354 2.01 13.13 28.24
C SER A 354 1.90 14.06 27.03
N THR A 355 2.86 14.02 26.09
CA THR A 355 2.87 14.83 24.86
C THR A 355 1.89 14.26 23.82
N GLY A 356 1.06 15.12 23.22
CA GLY A 356 0.04 14.70 22.25
C GLY A 356 -0.16 15.70 21.13
N GLY A 357 -0.25 15.23 19.89
CA GLY A 357 -0.54 16.07 18.72
C GLY A 357 -1.61 15.48 17.84
N GLY A 358 -2.47 16.31 17.26
CA GLY A 358 -3.50 15.82 16.33
C GLY A 358 -2.90 15.24 15.04
N LEU A 359 -1.68 15.62 14.65
CA LEU A 359 -0.93 14.99 13.57
C LEU A 359 0.31 14.27 14.11
N ALA A 360 1.19 14.98 14.83
CA ALA A 360 2.43 14.41 15.35
C ALA A 360 2.58 14.63 16.86
N GLY A 361 2.87 13.59 17.63
CA GLY A 361 3.16 13.73 19.06
C GLY A 361 4.44 14.55 19.28
N PHE A 362 5.52 14.14 18.64
CA PHE A 362 6.81 14.84 18.66
C PHE A 362 7.33 15.05 17.24
N ASN A 363 7.76 16.26 16.92
CA ASN A 363 8.41 16.62 15.66
C ASN A 363 9.85 17.08 15.86
N SER A 364 10.76 16.49 15.11
CA SER A 364 12.14 16.93 14.92
C SER A 364 12.57 16.97 13.45
N GLY A 365 11.66 16.59 12.54
CA GLY A 365 11.86 16.60 11.10
C GLY A 365 11.16 17.79 10.44
N THR A 366 10.61 17.55 9.25
CA THR A 366 9.85 18.52 8.46
C THR A 366 8.42 18.06 8.28
N ILE A 367 7.47 18.96 8.55
CA ILE A 367 6.03 18.80 8.28
C ILE A 367 5.63 19.92 7.33
N GLN A 368 5.11 19.57 6.15
CA GLN A 368 4.76 20.53 5.10
C GLN A 368 3.40 20.20 4.52
N ARG A 369 2.54 21.20 4.31
CA ARG A 369 1.24 20.98 3.65
C ARG A 369 0.47 19.86 4.34
N CYS A 370 0.32 19.90 5.66
CA CYS A 370 -0.38 18.87 6.42
C CYS A 370 -1.48 19.47 7.30
N TYR A 371 -2.44 18.66 7.72
CA TYR A 371 -3.46 19.16 8.65
C TYR A 371 -3.95 18.13 9.65
N SER A 372 -4.58 18.60 10.72
CA SER A 372 -5.33 17.74 11.63
C SER A 372 -6.70 18.30 11.98
N ARG A 373 -7.69 17.41 11.98
CA ARG A 373 -9.05 17.65 12.49
C ARG A 373 -9.32 16.88 13.78
N SER A 374 -8.29 16.26 14.35
CA SER A 374 -8.38 15.42 15.55
C SER A 374 -8.74 16.23 16.79
N GLU A 375 -9.68 15.73 17.59
CA GLU A 375 -9.82 16.16 18.98
C GLU A 375 -8.64 15.62 19.79
N VAL A 376 -7.93 16.49 20.51
CA VAL A 376 -6.74 16.13 21.29
C VAL A 376 -6.98 16.38 22.77
N SER A 377 -6.76 15.37 23.61
CA SER A 377 -6.92 15.49 25.06
C SER A 377 -5.86 14.74 25.86
N GLY A 378 -5.73 15.11 27.14
CA GLY A 378 -4.92 14.38 28.12
C GLY A 378 -3.90 15.23 28.88
N GLY A 379 -2.63 14.86 28.77
CA GLY A 379 -1.51 15.28 29.61
C GLY A 379 -1.05 16.73 29.43
N SER A 380 0.22 16.94 29.09
CA SER A 380 0.85 18.27 28.95
C SER A 380 1.63 18.32 27.64
N ARG A 381 1.85 19.51 27.06
CA ARG A 381 2.42 19.65 25.70
C ARG A 381 1.48 19.05 24.65
N LEU A 382 0.24 19.55 24.63
CA LEU A 382 -0.76 19.17 23.64
C LEU A 382 -0.86 20.23 22.56
N GLY A 383 -0.87 19.82 21.29
CA GLY A 383 -1.12 20.69 20.15
C GLY A 383 -2.15 20.11 19.20
N GLY A 384 -2.97 20.96 18.57
CA GLY A 384 -3.92 20.51 17.56
C GLY A 384 -3.22 19.88 16.35
N LEU A 385 -2.00 20.31 16.01
CA LEU A 385 -1.16 19.67 14.98
C LEU A 385 -0.01 18.89 15.62
N VAL A 386 0.81 19.55 16.45
CA VAL A 386 2.05 18.98 16.99
C VAL A 386 2.12 19.14 18.52
N GLY A 387 2.37 18.07 19.26
CA GLY A 387 2.54 18.18 20.71
C GLY A 387 3.82 18.94 21.09
N GLU A 388 4.96 18.46 20.60
CA GLU A 388 6.27 19.07 20.83
C GLU A 388 7.06 19.20 19.52
N ASN A 389 7.54 20.41 19.22
CA ASN A 389 8.43 20.68 18.08
C ASN A 389 9.84 21.01 18.57
N ARG A 390 10.87 20.39 17.99
CA ARG A 390 12.24 20.55 18.47
C ARG A 390 13.27 20.66 17.34
N LYS A 391 14.16 21.65 17.50
CA LYS A 391 15.43 21.77 16.80
C LYS A 391 16.57 21.38 17.73
N GLY A 392 17.66 20.89 17.17
CA GLY A 392 18.86 20.61 17.96
C GLY A 392 19.82 19.65 17.26
N VAL A 393 20.90 19.33 17.96
CA VAL A 393 21.87 18.33 17.51
C VAL A 393 21.91 17.21 18.55
N TRP A 394 21.65 15.97 18.13
CA TRP A 394 21.97 14.81 18.95
C TRP A 394 23.41 14.39 18.67
N ASP A 395 24.32 14.74 19.56
CA ASP A 395 25.74 14.39 19.45
C ASP A 395 25.98 12.97 19.99
N ALA A 396 25.62 11.97 19.18
CA ALA A 396 26.07 10.60 19.40
C ALA A 396 27.45 10.42 18.75
N PRO A 397 28.43 9.80 19.44
CA PRO A 397 29.76 9.58 18.87
C PRO A 397 29.68 8.85 17.52
N GLY A 398 30.03 9.55 16.44
CA GLY A 398 30.13 9.00 15.08
C GLY A 398 29.04 9.42 14.09
N PHE A 399 27.89 9.93 14.55
CA PHE A 399 26.78 10.35 13.67
C PHE A 399 25.97 11.51 14.29
N PRO A 400 26.39 12.77 14.12
CA PRO A 400 25.57 13.90 14.57
C PRO A 400 24.27 13.95 13.75
N LEU A 401 23.13 13.81 14.42
CA LEU A 401 21.81 14.02 13.81
C LEU A 401 21.39 15.46 14.04
N VAL A 402 21.10 16.17 12.95
CA VAL A 402 20.57 17.54 12.99
C VAL A 402 19.05 17.46 12.92
N TYR A 403 18.39 17.95 13.95
CA TYR A 403 16.95 18.16 14.00
C TYR A 403 16.64 19.58 13.60
N ASN A 404 15.68 19.76 12.69
CA ASN A 404 15.32 21.08 12.19
C ASN A 404 14.03 21.60 12.83
N GLY A 405 13.09 20.71 13.17
CA GLY A 405 11.79 21.08 13.77
C GLY A 405 11.03 22.09 12.90
N ILE A 406 10.75 21.71 11.65
CA ILE A 406 10.09 22.57 10.67
C ILE A 406 8.62 22.18 10.56
N ILE A 407 7.74 23.17 10.63
CA ILE A 407 6.31 23.06 10.33
C ILE A 407 5.94 24.22 9.40
N GLU A 408 5.50 23.88 8.21
CA GLU A 408 5.20 24.84 7.15
C GLU A 408 3.87 24.52 6.48
N ASP A 409 3.16 25.57 6.09
CA ASP A 409 1.97 25.47 5.25
C ASP A 409 0.94 24.46 5.82
N SER A 410 0.65 24.52 7.12
CA SER A 410 -0.08 23.46 7.83
C SER A 410 -1.08 24.00 8.85
N TYR A 411 -2.13 23.25 9.15
CA TYR A 411 -3.21 23.78 10.00
C TYR A 411 -3.88 22.77 10.93
N ALA A 412 -4.51 23.28 11.99
CA ALA A 412 -5.29 22.48 12.96
C ALA A 412 -6.70 23.04 13.19
N GLN A 413 -7.70 22.16 13.11
CA GLN A 413 -9.12 22.51 13.32
C GLN A 413 -9.75 21.84 14.55
N GLY A 414 -9.19 20.71 15.02
CA GLY A 414 -9.75 19.98 16.15
C GLY A 414 -9.55 20.69 17.50
N SER A 415 -10.46 20.46 18.45
CA SER A 415 -10.35 21.03 19.80
C SER A 415 -9.23 20.38 20.61
N VAL A 416 -8.61 21.16 21.48
CA VAL A 416 -7.51 20.71 22.34
C VAL A 416 -7.85 20.94 23.82
N SER A 417 -7.83 19.87 24.62
CA SER A 417 -8.12 19.92 26.06
C SER A 417 -6.99 19.27 26.88
N GLY A 418 -6.14 20.09 27.50
CA GLY A 418 -4.94 19.61 28.17
C GLY A 418 -4.49 20.40 29.40
N GLY A 419 -3.38 19.96 29.97
CA GLY A 419 -2.66 20.62 31.05
C GLY A 419 -1.77 21.76 30.57
N PHE A 420 -0.60 21.92 31.21
CA PHE A 420 0.35 22.99 30.88
C PHE A 420 0.91 22.83 29.45
N SER A 421 1.23 23.96 28.82
CA SER A 421 1.75 24.02 27.44
C SER A 421 0.78 23.41 26.41
N THR A 422 -0.49 23.81 26.49
CA THR A 422 -1.50 23.43 25.49
C THR A 422 -1.65 24.53 24.45
N GLY A 423 -1.46 24.22 23.17
CA GLY A 423 -1.56 25.15 22.06
C GLY A 423 -2.58 24.71 21.00
N GLY A 424 -3.17 25.66 20.28
CA GLY A 424 -4.09 25.32 19.18
C GLY A 424 -3.40 24.60 18.03
N LEU A 425 -2.16 24.96 17.70
CA LEU A 425 -1.34 24.28 16.70
C LEU A 425 -0.23 23.46 17.35
N VAL A 426 0.60 24.10 18.19
CA VAL A 426 1.78 23.48 18.81
C VAL A 426 1.74 23.61 20.32
N GLY A 427 1.90 22.50 21.06
CA GLY A 427 1.94 22.54 22.51
C GLY A 427 3.21 23.21 23.06
N TYR A 428 4.37 22.71 22.66
CA TYR A 428 5.68 23.14 23.14
C TYR A 428 6.69 23.25 22.00
N ILE A 429 7.44 24.36 21.95
CA ILE A 429 8.51 24.60 20.97
C ILE A 429 9.86 24.69 21.68
N ASP A 430 10.86 23.92 21.20
CA ASP A 430 12.27 23.97 21.57
C ASP A 430 13.12 24.22 20.32
N GLY A 431 12.94 25.40 19.72
CA GLY A 431 13.58 25.79 18.47
C GLY A 431 12.85 25.30 17.21
N GLY A 432 13.31 25.76 16.05
CA GLY A 432 12.79 25.37 14.74
C GLY A 432 12.10 26.50 14.00
N ILE A 433 11.33 26.15 12.97
CA ILE A 433 10.59 27.09 12.11
C ILE A 433 9.11 26.73 12.14
N LEU A 434 8.28 27.74 12.34
CA LEU A 434 6.84 27.68 12.13
C LEU A 434 6.44 28.77 11.14
N SER A 435 6.06 28.39 9.91
CA SER A 435 5.78 29.36 8.85
C SER A 435 4.46 29.04 8.15
N ARG A 436 3.63 30.06 7.89
CA ARG A 436 2.35 29.93 7.16
C ARG A 436 1.45 28.84 7.72
N CYS A 437 1.23 28.86 9.04
CA CYS A 437 0.40 27.87 9.72
C CYS A 437 -0.76 28.51 10.47
N TYR A 438 -1.84 27.76 10.71
CA TYR A 438 -2.95 28.30 11.49
C TYR A 438 -3.70 27.31 12.39
N ALA A 439 -4.37 27.83 13.43
CA ALA A 439 -5.27 27.05 14.29
C ALA A 439 -6.62 27.73 14.55
N VAL A 440 -7.69 26.93 14.53
CA VAL A 440 -9.09 27.41 14.75
C VAL A 440 -9.88 26.56 15.75
N GLY A 441 -9.26 25.53 16.33
CA GLY A 441 -9.90 24.68 17.32
C GLY A 441 -10.12 25.37 18.66
N LYS A 442 -11.20 25.00 19.36
CA LYS A 442 -11.45 25.42 20.75
C LYS A 442 -10.36 24.88 21.68
N ILE A 443 -9.86 25.72 22.59
CA ILE A 443 -8.79 25.35 23.53
C ILE A 443 -9.29 25.38 24.97
N THR A 444 -9.01 24.33 25.73
CA THR A 444 -9.35 24.21 27.15
C THR A 444 -8.11 23.78 27.94
N GLY A 445 -7.72 24.56 28.96
CA GLY A 445 -6.60 24.22 29.83
C GLY A 445 -6.31 25.27 30.91
N PRO A 446 -5.32 25.03 31.78
CA PRO A 446 -4.92 25.96 32.84
C PRO A 446 -4.19 27.20 32.30
N SER A 447 -3.80 28.13 33.18
CA SER A 447 -2.95 29.27 32.81
C SER A 447 -1.66 28.79 32.09
N GLY A 448 -1.39 29.32 30.89
CA GLY A 448 -0.30 28.86 30.03
C GLY A 448 -0.76 28.08 28.79
N THR A 449 -2.04 28.13 28.45
CA THR A 449 -2.56 27.77 27.12
C THR A 449 -2.40 28.94 26.15
N GLY A 450 -2.15 28.66 24.88
CA GLY A 450 -2.03 29.68 23.84
C GLY A 450 -2.83 29.36 22.59
N GLY A 451 -3.38 30.39 21.94
CA GLY A 451 -4.21 30.25 20.74
C GLY A 451 -3.54 29.49 19.60
N LEU A 452 -2.26 29.76 19.33
CA LEU A 452 -1.45 29.02 18.37
C LEU A 452 -0.44 28.10 19.07
N ILE A 453 0.33 28.65 20.00
CA ILE A 453 1.44 27.98 20.68
C ILE A 453 1.25 28.04 22.19
N GLY A 454 1.35 26.90 22.85
CA GLY A 454 1.23 26.81 24.31
C GLY A 454 2.45 27.39 25.04
N TYR A 455 3.66 26.97 24.68
CA TYR A 455 4.90 27.46 25.29
C TYR A 455 6.08 27.43 24.33
N VAL A 456 6.98 28.40 24.48
CA VAL A 456 8.25 28.44 23.75
C VAL A 456 9.45 28.47 24.71
N SER A 457 10.41 27.58 24.47
CA SER A 457 11.67 27.45 25.20
C SER A 457 12.67 28.54 24.78
N ASN A 458 13.52 28.96 25.73
CA ASN A 458 14.61 29.90 25.49
C ASN A 458 15.95 29.22 25.17
N ARG A 459 15.96 27.91 24.88
CA ARG A 459 17.20 27.13 24.69
C ARG A 459 17.78 27.25 23.29
N GLU A 460 16.93 27.22 22.28
CA GLU A 460 17.30 27.24 20.87
C GLU A 460 16.53 28.35 20.14
N PRO A 461 17.10 28.97 19.10
CA PRO A 461 16.39 29.97 18.32
C PRO A 461 15.19 29.32 17.61
N PHE A 462 14.06 30.02 17.66
CA PHE A 462 12.84 29.65 16.96
C PHE A 462 12.34 30.84 16.13
N GLU A 463 11.79 30.56 14.96
CA GLU A 463 11.24 31.53 14.03
C GLU A 463 9.76 31.24 13.82
N ILE A 464 8.92 32.27 13.96
CA ILE A 464 7.48 32.19 13.69
C ILE A 464 7.17 33.25 12.64
N GLU A 465 6.65 32.80 11.51
CA GLU A 465 6.39 33.62 10.35
C GLU A 465 4.96 33.42 9.89
N GLU A 466 4.24 34.51 9.66
CA GLU A 466 2.95 34.53 8.94
C GLU A 466 1.97 33.44 9.40
N SER A 467 1.87 33.25 10.71
CA SER A 467 1.11 32.17 11.34
C SER A 467 0.08 32.71 12.34
N PHE A 468 -1.14 32.17 12.27
CA PHE A 468 -2.33 32.82 12.81
C PHE A 468 -3.19 31.90 13.68
N TRP A 469 -3.94 32.46 14.63
CA TRP A 469 -5.02 31.73 15.27
C TRP A 469 -6.30 32.57 15.36
N ASP A 470 -7.45 31.90 15.36
CA ASP A 470 -8.74 32.54 15.58
C ASP A 470 -9.00 32.72 17.09
N MET A 471 -9.02 33.96 17.55
CA MET A 471 -9.24 34.32 18.95
C MET A 471 -10.65 33.96 19.47
N MET A 472 -11.67 34.06 18.60
CA MET A 472 -13.05 33.77 18.99
C MET A 472 -13.30 32.26 19.02
N ALA A 473 -12.82 31.53 18.02
CA ALA A 473 -12.96 30.07 17.96
C ALA A 473 -12.16 29.37 19.07
N SER A 474 -10.93 29.83 19.33
CA SER A 474 -10.08 29.30 20.41
C SER A 474 -10.55 29.71 21.82
N ASN A 475 -11.29 30.82 21.93
CA ASN A 475 -11.65 31.49 23.18
C ASN A 475 -10.41 31.99 23.97
N LEU A 476 -9.38 32.47 23.26
CA LEU A 476 -8.13 32.98 23.83
C LEU A 476 -7.65 34.26 23.12
N GLU A 477 -7.28 35.26 23.93
CA GLU A 477 -6.69 36.53 23.45
C GLU A 477 -5.15 36.51 23.39
N HIS A 478 -4.52 35.40 23.77
CA HIS A 478 -3.06 35.30 23.93
C HIS A 478 -2.51 33.97 23.38
N SER A 479 -1.25 34.01 22.96
CA SER A 479 -0.46 32.86 22.51
C SER A 479 1.01 33.12 22.85
N ALA A 480 1.83 32.07 22.99
CA ALA A 480 3.27 32.23 23.18
C ALA A 480 3.99 32.76 21.92
N GLY A 481 3.33 32.71 20.77
CA GLY A 481 3.76 33.32 19.52
C GLY A 481 2.71 33.22 18.41
N GLY A 482 2.99 33.81 17.24
CA GLY A 482 2.05 34.00 16.14
C GLY A 482 1.21 35.27 16.29
N ILE A 483 0.21 35.44 15.42
CA ILE A 483 -0.70 36.60 15.40
C ILE A 483 -2.15 36.13 15.62
N GLY A 484 -2.83 36.73 16.59
CA GLY A 484 -4.24 36.47 16.86
C GLY A 484 -5.12 37.33 15.98
N LEU A 485 -6.10 36.72 15.33
CA LEU A 485 -7.07 37.37 14.46
C LEU A 485 -8.49 37.05 14.94
N ASP A 486 -9.44 37.91 14.61
CA ASP A 486 -10.86 37.55 14.76
C ASP A 486 -11.30 36.62 13.62
N THR A 487 -12.49 36.03 13.76
CA THR A 487 -13.02 35.08 12.79
C THR A 487 -13.20 35.69 11.41
N GLU A 488 -13.62 36.96 11.32
CA GLU A 488 -13.80 37.66 10.05
C GLU A 488 -12.47 37.78 9.28
N ALA A 489 -11.39 38.21 9.95
CA ALA A 489 -10.07 38.28 9.31
C ALA A 489 -9.50 36.90 8.94
N MET A 490 -9.77 35.87 9.75
CA MET A 490 -9.37 34.49 9.45
C MET A 490 -10.14 33.86 8.28
N GLN A 491 -11.30 34.42 7.93
CA GLN A 491 -12.14 34.02 6.79
C GLN A 491 -11.98 34.95 5.58
N ASP A 492 -11.05 35.90 5.62
CA ASP A 492 -10.72 36.77 4.48
C ASP A 492 -9.40 36.30 3.83
N ALA A 493 -9.48 35.77 2.61
CA ALA A 493 -8.32 35.34 1.83
C ALA A 493 -7.27 36.46 1.65
N ASN A 494 -7.69 37.73 1.59
CA ASN A 494 -6.76 38.85 1.44
C ASN A 494 -5.82 39.00 2.64
N THR A 495 -6.24 38.59 3.83
CA THR A 495 -5.40 38.55 5.03
C THR A 495 -4.16 37.69 4.79
N PHE A 496 -4.35 36.51 4.19
CA PHE A 496 -3.28 35.54 3.98
C PHE A 496 -2.44 35.87 2.74
N VAL A 497 -3.07 36.36 1.65
CA VAL A 497 -2.34 36.86 0.48
C VAL A 497 -1.42 38.03 0.86
N ALA A 498 -1.90 38.96 1.68
CA ALA A 498 -1.08 40.07 2.18
C ALA A 498 0.07 39.59 3.09
N ALA A 499 -0.11 38.46 3.78
CA ALA A 499 0.92 37.76 4.55
C ALA A 499 1.84 36.88 3.67
N GLY A 500 1.67 36.90 2.35
CA GLY A 500 2.52 36.18 1.39
C GLY A 500 2.22 34.69 1.23
N TRP A 501 1.04 34.22 1.64
CA TRP A 501 0.60 32.84 1.38
C TRP A 501 0.31 32.66 -0.13
N ASP A 502 0.68 31.50 -0.69
CA ASP A 502 0.51 31.18 -2.12
C ASP A 502 -0.89 30.57 -2.34
N PHE A 503 -1.84 31.42 -2.75
CA PHE A 503 -3.25 31.08 -2.96
C PHE A 503 -3.55 30.81 -4.43
N THR A 504 -4.53 29.94 -4.69
CA THR A 504 -5.06 29.67 -6.04
C THR A 504 -5.34 30.95 -6.82
N GLY A 505 -4.64 31.14 -7.95
CA GLY A 505 -4.82 32.29 -8.85
C GLY A 505 -4.00 33.54 -8.48
N GLU A 506 -3.19 33.46 -7.42
CA GLU A 506 -2.16 34.44 -7.08
C GLU A 506 -0.92 34.21 -7.97
N THR A 507 -0.20 35.26 -8.36
CA THR A 507 1.00 35.12 -9.22
C THR A 507 2.22 35.92 -8.74
N THR A 508 2.13 36.59 -7.59
CA THR A 508 3.18 37.48 -7.07
C THR A 508 4.27 36.70 -6.37
N ASN A 509 3.93 35.61 -5.67
CA ASN A 509 4.91 34.80 -4.92
C ASN A 509 5.28 33.48 -5.61
N GLY A 510 4.65 33.15 -6.73
CA GLY A 510 4.97 31.95 -7.48
C GLY A 510 3.87 31.57 -8.44
N VAL A 511 3.88 30.30 -8.83
CA VAL A 511 2.78 29.63 -9.51
C VAL A 511 2.34 28.41 -8.70
N ALA A 512 2.71 28.36 -7.42
CA ALA A 512 2.59 27.17 -6.60
C ALA A 512 1.35 27.29 -5.70
N ASP A 513 0.16 27.09 -6.27
CA ASP A 513 -1.12 27.18 -5.57
C ASP A 513 -1.28 26.16 -4.41
N PHE A 514 -0.76 26.47 -3.22
CA PHE A 514 -0.83 25.61 -2.03
C PHE A 514 -2.12 25.77 -1.24
N TRP A 515 -2.68 26.99 -1.24
CA TRP A 515 -3.84 27.36 -0.45
C TRP A 515 -5.03 27.73 -1.31
N THR A 516 -6.23 27.45 -0.82
CA THR A 516 -7.49 27.91 -1.39
C THR A 516 -8.46 28.27 -0.28
N MET A 517 -9.58 28.92 -0.61
CA MET A 517 -10.63 29.24 0.33
C MET A 517 -11.96 29.28 -0.41
N ASP A 518 -12.97 28.61 0.14
CA ASP A 518 -14.32 28.70 -0.41
C ASP A 518 -14.94 30.05 -0.05
N LEU A 519 -14.98 30.94 -1.04
CA LEU A 519 -15.57 32.28 -0.93
C LEU A 519 -17.09 32.26 -0.74
N LYS A 520 -17.75 31.10 -0.83
CA LYS A 520 -19.20 30.94 -0.69
C LYS A 520 -19.63 30.49 0.71
N THR A 521 -18.74 30.05 1.59
CA THR A 521 -19.12 29.34 2.83
C THR A 521 -18.56 29.88 4.16
N ASP A 522 -18.08 31.12 4.25
CA ASP A 522 -17.42 31.65 5.46
C ASP A 522 -16.36 30.64 5.97
N SER A 523 -15.48 30.19 5.07
CA SER A 523 -14.49 29.13 5.35
C SER A 523 -13.12 29.70 5.72
N TYR A 524 -12.34 28.90 6.46
CA TYR A 524 -10.91 29.13 6.67
C TYR A 524 -10.09 28.68 5.45
N PRO A 525 -8.80 29.06 5.33
CA PRO A 525 -7.92 28.55 4.29
C PRO A 525 -7.82 27.02 4.33
N LEU A 526 -7.90 26.38 3.18
CA LEU A 526 -7.71 24.94 3.01
C LEU A 526 -6.50 24.70 2.11
N LEU A 527 -5.85 23.56 2.30
CA LEU A 527 -4.83 23.12 1.37
C LEU A 527 -5.51 22.69 0.07
N THR A 528 -4.94 23.00 -1.08
CA THR A 528 -5.57 22.71 -2.38
C THR A 528 -5.87 21.22 -2.59
N TRP A 529 -5.05 20.33 -2.02
CA TRP A 529 -5.27 18.89 -2.07
C TRP A 529 -6.29 18.36 -1.04
N ASP A 530 -6.73 19.16 -0.06
CA ASP A 530 -7.75 18.80 0.93
C ASP A 530 -9.18 19.06 0.43
N VAL A 531 -9.33 19.83 -0.64
CA VAL A 531 -10.62 20.08 -1.26
C VAL A 531 -10.80 19.09 -2.40
N GLU A 532 -11.96 18.43 -2.47
CA GLU A 532 -12.29 17.65 -3.67
C GLU A 532 -12.70 18.64 -4.76
N PRO A 533 -12.08 18.63 -5.95
CA PRO A 533 -12.49 19.51 -7.03
C PRO A 533 -13.92 19.14 -7.44
N GLU A 534 -14.77 20.16 -7.55
CA GLU A 534 -16.15 19.99 -7.98
C GLU A 534 -16.19 19.42 -9.41
N PRO A 535 -17.14 18.51 -9.72
CA PRO A 535 -17.32 18.05 -11.08
C PRO A 535 -17.71 19.22 -11.97
N LEU A 536 -16.82 19.55 -12.90
CA LEU A 536 -17.06 20.48 -14.00
C LEU A 536 -18.09 19.87 -14.96
N LEU A 537 -17.86 18.64 -15.38
CA LEU A 537 -18.70 17.90 -16.33
C LEU A 537 -18.70 16.41 -15.97
N ILE A 538 -19.86 15.76 -16.10
CA ILE A 538 -20.05 14.32 -15.87
C ILE A 538 -20.75 13.74 -17.10
N PHE A 539 -20.21 12.65 -17.65
CA PHE A 539 -20.79 11.88 -18.75
C PHE A 539 -20.94 10.42 -18.32
N GLU A 540 -22.10 10.08 -17.77
CA GLU A 540 -22.48 8.72 -17.32
C GLU A 540 -22.94 7.79 -18.47
N PHE A 541 -22.92 8.30 -19.72
CA PHE A 541 -23.34 7.57 -20.92
C PHE A 541 -24.73 6.89 -20.87
N ASN A 542 -25.63 7.35 -19.99
CA ASN A 542 -27.05 7.01 -20.04
C ASN A 542 -27.69 7.39 -21.40
N GLU A 543 -27.16 8.43 -22.07
CA GLU A 543 -27.47 8.81 -23.44
C GLU A 543 -26.16 9.10 -24.21
N ASP A 544 -26.18 8.92 -25.53
CA ASP A 544 -25.01 9.18 -26.39
C ASP A 544 -24.72 10.69 -26.46
N PRO A 545 -23.55 11.17 -25.97
CA PRO A 545 -23.16 12.58 -26.08
C PRO A 545 -22.75 12.98 -27.51
N ASN A 546 -22.79 12.05 -28.48
CA ASN A 546 -22.41 12.23 -29.87
C ASN A 546 -20.93 12.64 -30.04
N TRP A 547 -20.04 12.03 -29.26
CA TRP A 547 -18.60 12.21 -29.42
C TRP A 547 -18.12 11.62 -30.73
N ALA A 548 -17.06 12.21 -31.29
CA ALA A 548 -16.54 11.78 -32.58
C ALA A 548 -15.83 10.44 -32.43
N THR A 549 -16.34 9.40 -33.11
CA THR A 549 -15.71 8.08 -33.16
C THR A 549 -15.01 7.86 -34.50
N GLN A 550 -13.91 7.09 -34.45
CA GLN A 550 -13.18 6.63 -35.62
C GLN A 550 -12.84 5.15 -35.48
N GLY A 551 -12.60 4.49 -36.62
CA GLY A 551 -12.21 3.09 -36.65
C GLY A 551 -13.27 2.20 -36.02
N GLN A 552 -12.91 1.57 -34.90
CA GLN A 552 -13.75 0.59 -34.22
C GLN A 552 -14.48 1.14 -32.98
N TRP A 553 -14.29 2.43 -32.63
CA TRP A 553 -15.01 3.06 -31.53
C TRP A 553 -16.52 3.15 -31.82
N GLN A 554 -17.33 2.70 -30.87
CA GLN A 554 -18.79 2.65 -30.97
C GLN A 554 -19.40 3.03 -29.61
N PHE A 555 -20.56 3.67 -29.63
CA PHE A 555 -21.39 3.85 -28.45
C PHE A 555 -22.45 2.75 -28.38
N GLY A 556 -22.69 2.19 -27.19
CA GLY A 556 -23.78 1.24 -26.95
C GLY A 556 -23.49 0.25 -25.83
N GLU A 557 -24.36 -0.74 -25.70
CA GLU A 557 -24.26 -1.79 -24.69
C GLU A 557 -23.23 -2.86 -25.10
N PRO A 558 -22.17 -3.08 -24.30
CA PRO A 558 -21.19 -4.13 -24.56
C PRO A 558 -21.82 -5.51 -24.34
N GLN A 559 -21.50 -6.47 -25.22
CA GLN A 559 -22.22 -7.76 -25.27
C GLN A 559 -21.60 -8.86 -24.40
N GLY A 560 -20.57 -8.56 -23.61
CA GLY A 560 -19.84 -9.58 -22.84
C GLY A 560 -19.07 -10.57 -23.70
N LEU A 561 -18.66 -10.17 -24.91
CA LEU A 561 -17.99 -11.01 -25.90
C LEU A 561 -16.51 -10.63 -26.07
N GLY A 562 -15.79 -11.39 -26.88
CA GLY A 562 -14.35 -11.21 -27.09
C GLY A 562 -13.52 -11.88 -26.00
N GLY A 563 -12.21 -11.69 -26.07
CA GLY A 563 -11.22 -12.29 -25.19
C GLY A 563 -11.25 -13.81 -25.11
N THR A 564 -11.78 -14.49 -26.14
CA THR A 564 -12.00 -15.96 -26.09
C THR A 564 -10.68 -16.72 -26.15
N ASP A 565 -9.76 -16.24 -26.98
CA ASP A 565 -8.42 -16.84 -27.13
C ASP A 565 -7.37 -16.10 -26.27
N HIS A 566 -7.52 -14.78 -26.06
CA HIS A 566 -6.56 -13.94 -25.35
C HIS A 566 -7.26 -12.85 -24.51
N GLY A 567 -6.88 -12.73 -23.23
CA GLY A 567 -7.46 -11.77 -22.28
C GLY A 567 -8.83 -12.19 -21.72
N TYR A 568 -9.65 -11.19 -21.37
CA TYR A 568 -10.99 -11.38 -20.82
C TYR A 568 -12.06 -10.83 -21.76
N PRO A 569 -13.31 -11.34 -21.71
CA PRO A 569 -14.41 -10.74 -22.45
C PRO A 569 -14.66 -9.30 -22.03
N ASP A 570 -15.33 -8.55 -22.90
CA ASP A 570 -15.90 -7.25 -22.57
C ASP A 570 -16.84 -7.33 -21.35
N PRO A 571 -17.14 -6.19 -20.70
CA PRO A 571 -18.19 -6.16 -19.69
C PRO A 571 -19.56 -6.45 -20.32
N ASN A 572 -20.53 -6.82 -19.48
CA ASN A 572 -21.93 -7.03 -19.91
C ASN A 572 -22.77 -5.74 -19.84
N SER A 573 -22.21 -4.65 -19.32
CA SER A 573 -22.86 -3.35 -19.14
C SER A 573 -21.82 -2.26 -18.95
N GLY A 574 -22.26 -1.00 -18.94
CA GLY A 574 -21.46 0.11 -18.41
C GLY A 574 -21.01 -0.11 -16.97
N TYR A 575 -20.07 0.72 -16.53
CA TYR A 575 -19.72 0.87 -15.13
C TYR A 575 -20.92 1.43 -14.35
N THR A 576 -21.59 2.44 -14.93
CA THR A 576 -22.96 2.81 -14.56
C THR A 576 -23.89 2.74 -15.76
N GLY A 577 -25.14 2.33 -15.53
CA GLY A 577 -26.06 2.08 -16.64
C GLY A 577 -25.61 0.95 -17.56
N ASP A 578 -26.12 0.97 -18.79
CA ASP A 578 -25.97 -0.12 -19.75
C ASP A 578 -24.94 0.19 -20.85
N ASN A 579 -24.72 1.46 -21.19
CA ASN A 579 -23.93 1.83 -22.37
C ASN A 579 -22.50 2.26 -22.03
N VAL A 580 -21.62 2.14 -23.03
CA VAL A 580 -20.23 2.60 -22.99
C VAL A 580 -19.86 3.22 -24.33
N TYR A 581 -18.71 3.89 -24.40
CA TYR A 581 -17.94 3.91 -25.64
C TYR A 581 -16.93 2.78 -25.62
N GLY A 582 -16.88 1.96 -26.68
CA GLY A 582 -15.93 0.87 -26.76
C GLY A 582 -15.41 0.53 -28.16
N VAL A 583 -14.26 -0.15 -28.20
CA VAL A 583 -13.59 -0.64 -29.40
C VAL A 583 -14.11 -2.04 -29.71
N ASN A 584 -15.08 -2.12 -30.62
CA ASN A 584 -15.86 -3.34 -30.93
C ASN A 584 -16.63 -3.94 -29.74
N LEU A 585 -17.84 -3.45 -29.48
CA LEU A 585 -18.73 -3.91 -28.39
C LEU A 585 -19.28 -5.34 -28.53
N SER A 586 -18.89 -6.05 -29.59
CA SER A 586 -19.47 -7.35 -29.98
C SER A 586 -18.44 -8.45 -30.18
N GLY A 587 -17.19 -8.24 -29.74
CA GLY A 587 -16.12 -9.22 -29.84
C GLY A 587 -14.74 -8.58 -29.92
N ASP A 588 -13.77 -9.32 -30.46
CA ASP A 588 -12.38 -8.84 -30.47
C ASP A 588 -12.11 -7.71 -31.46
N TYR A 589 -11.17 -6.84 -31.12
CA TYR A 589 -10.72 -5.80 -32.04
C TYR A 589 -10.07 -6.41 -33.31
N ASN A 590 -10.22 -5.75 -34.46
CA ASN A 590 -9.57 -6.16 -35.70
C ASN A 590 -8.03 -6.07 -35.61
N THR A 591 -7.35 -7.19 -35.82
CA THR A 591 -5.89 -7.35 -35.71
C THR A 591 -5.10 -6.89 -36.94
N THR A 592 -5.76 -6.30 -37.95
CA THR A 592 -5.07 -5.74 -39.12
C THR A 592 -4.37 -4.44 -38.74
N ASP A 593 -3.10 -4.32 -39.12
CA ASP A 593 -2.30 -3.10 -38.98
C ASP A 593 -3.03 -1.89 -39.58
N SER A 594 -3.13 -0.81 -38.80
CA SER A 594 -3.97 0.34 -39.10
C SER A 594 -3.33 1.63 -38.59
N ASN A 595 -3.76 2.78 -39.12
CA ASN A 595 -3.46 4.04 -38.45
C ASN A 595 -4.19 4.11 -37.10
N PRO A 596 -3.67 4.86 -36.11
CA PRO A 596 -4.39 5.09 -34.86
C PRO A 596 -5.76 5.71 -35.13
N TYR A 597 -6.76 5.25 -34.38
CA TYR A 597 -8.13 5.76 -34.43
C TYR A 597 -8.60 6.14 -33.03
N TYR A 598 -9.55 7.07 -32.98
CA TYR A 598 -9.84 7.86 -31.79
C TYR A 598 -11.33 7.93 -31.46
N LEU A 599 -11.61 7.90 -30.16
CA LEU A 599 -12.79 8.54 -29.58
C LEU A 599 -12.36 9.95 -29.15
N THR A 600 -13.03 11.00 -29.64
CA THR A 600 -12.69 12.39 -29.31
C THR A 600 -13.87 13.11 -28.69
N ALA A 601 -13.64 13.71 -27.52
CA ALA A 601 -14.59 14.47 -26.74
C ALA A 601 -14.18 15.95 -26.61
N GLY A 602 -15.17 16.81 -26.36
CA GLY A 602 -14.99 18.27 -26.23
C GLY A 602 -15.49 19.05 -27.46
N PRO A 603 -15.28 20.38 -27.50
CA PRO A 603 -14.53 21.16 -26.52
C PRO A 603 -15.25 21.29 -25.17
N PHE A 604 -14.49 21.25 -24.10
CA PHE A 604 -14.90 21.56 -22.73
C PHE A 604 -14.36 22.94 -22.33
N ASP A 605 -15.18 23.76 -21.68
CA ASP A 605 -14.76 25.08 -21.20
C ASP A 605 -14.20 24.96 -19.77
N CYS A 606 -12.89 25.09 -19.64
CA CYS A 606 -12.16 25.10 -18.37
C CYS A 606 -11.66 26.51 -18.01
N SER A 607 -12.19 27.58 -18.61
CA SER A 607 -11.66 28.95 -18.47
C SER A 607 -11.67 29.48 -17.04
N GLN A 608 -12.67 29.05 -16.25
CA GLN A 608 -12.80 29.42 -14.85
C GLN A 608 -12.12 28.42 -13.90
N TYR A 609 -11.51 27.36 -14.41
CA TYR A 609 -11.08 26.24 -13.58
C TYR A 609 -9.56 26.11 -13.53
N SER A 610 -9.05 25.86 -12.33
CA SER A 610 -7.67 25.40 -12.08
C SER A 610 -7.68 23.96 -11.55
N TRP A 611 -6.50 23.34 -11.54
CA TRP A 611 -6.30 21.95 -11.11
C TRP A 611 -7.22 20.94 -11.82
N VAL A 612 -7.34 21.08 -13.15
CA VAL A 612 -8.27 20.27 -13.92
C VAL A 612 -7.80 18.81 -14.00
N LYS A 613 -8.68 17.88 -13.62
CA LYS A 613 -8.44 16.43 -13.67
C LYS A 613 -9.43 15.72 -14.58
N LEU A 614 -8.96 14.67 -15.25
CA LEU A 614 -9.77 13.72 -16.01
C LEU A 614 -9.89 12.40 -15.23
N GLN A 615 -11.11 11.94 -15.00
CA GLN A 615 -11.41 10.64 -14.41
C GLN A 615 -12.35 9.86 -15.33
N PHE A 616 -12.18 8.55 -15.44
CA PHE A 616 -13.13 7.67 -16.13
C PHE A 616 -13.01 6.21 -15.68
N ALA A 617 -14.07 5.43 -15.87
CA ALA A 617 -14.06 3.98 -15.73
C ALA A 617 -13.47 3.33 -16.98
N ARG A 618 -12.49 2.44 -16.78
CA ARG A 618 -11.76 1.73 -17.83
C ARG A 618 -11.96 0.23 -17.72
N TRP A 619 -12.22 -0.41 -18.85
CA TRP A 619 -12.06 -1.84 -19.06
C TRP A 619 -11.24 -2.04 -20.34
N LEU A 620 -9.98 -2.42 -20.22
CA LEU A 620 -9.06 -2.54 -21.35
C LEU A 620 -8.45 -3.94 -21.41
N ASN A 621 -8.55 -4.57 -22.56
CA ASN A 621 -7.89 -5.80 -22.93
C ASN A 621 -7.18 -5.56 -24.28
N SER A 622 -5.85 -5.58 -24.28
CA SER A 622 -5.03 -5.25 -25.45
C SER A 622 -3.75 -6.05 -25.44
N ASP A 623 -3.25 -6.34 -26.65
CA ASP A 623 -1.95 -6.96 -26.84
C ASP A 623 -0.81 -6.05 -26.36
N GLU A 624 0.41 -6.58 -26.27
CA GLU A 624 1.59 -5.81 -25.85
C GLU A 624 1.84 -4.60 -26.78
N PRO A 625 2.48 -3.51 -26.28
CA PRO A 625 2.64 -2.25 -27.01
C PRO A 625 3.34 -2.35 -28.37
N ALA A 626 4.04 -3.47 -28.65
CA ALA A 626 4.63 -3.75 -29.94
C ALA A 626 3.58 -4.06 -31.03
N TYR A 627 2.42 -4.62 -30.66
CA TYR A 627 1.36 -5.01 -31.57
C TYR A 627 0.11 -4.12 -31.47
N ALA A 628 -0.26 -3.70 -30.26
CA ALA A 628 -1.39 -2.82 -30.02
C ALA A 628 -1.06 -1.72 -29.01
N ARG A 629 -1.29 -0.46 -29.37
CA ARG A 629 -1.00 0.71 -28.53
C ARG A 629 -2.28 1.43 -28.13
N ASN A 630 -2.39 1.76 -26.86
CA ASN A 630 -3.51 2.48 -26.27
C ASN A 630 -2.97 3.72 -25.54
N PHE A 631 -3.65 4.86 -25.71
CA PHE A 631 -3.19 6.12 -25.15
C PHE A 631 -4.34 7.11 -24.95
N VAL A 632 -4.16 8.04 -24.03
CA VAL A 632 -5.06 9.18 -23.79
C VAL A 632 -4.29 10.47 -24.04
N GLU A 633 -4.90 11.38 -24.79
CA GLU A 633 -4.29 12.66 -25.15
C GLU A 633 -5.24 13.84 -24.89
N VAL A 634 -4.65 15.00 -24.59
CA VAL A 634 -5.36 16.26 -24.35
C VAL A 634 -4.85 17.34 -25.30
N SER A 635 -5.75 18.22 -25.75
CA SER A 635 -5.44 19.35 -26.62
C SER A 635 -6.27 20.58 -26.27
N THR A 636 -5.76 21.77 -26.57
CA THR A 636 -6.52 23.04 -26.49
C THR A 636 -6.93 23.58 -27.86
N ASN A 637 -6.54 22.89 -28.95
CA ASN A 637 -6.73 23.39 -30.31
C ASN A 637 -6.93 22.30 -31.38
N GLU A 638 -7.07 21.03 -30.98
CA GLU A 638 -7.23 19.84 -31.84
C GLU A 638 -6.07 19.54 -32.79
N THR A 639 -4.99 20.32 -32.78
CA THR A 639 -3.83 20.15 -33.67
C THR A 639 -2.59 19.68 -32.94
N VAL A 640 -2.35 20.21 -31.73
CA VAL A 640 -1.25 19.79 -30.84
C VAL A 640 -1.85 18.95 -29.74
N TRP A 641 -1.44 17.69 -29.67
CA TRP A 641 -1.94 16.71 -28.70
C TRP A 641 -0.81 16.32 -27.75
N HIS A 642 -1.14 16.26 -26.46
CA HIS A 642 -0.23 15.88 -25.40
C HIS A 642 -0.69 14.54 -24.82
N THR A 643 0.16 13.52 -24.88
CA THR A 643 -0.12 12.21 -24.25
C THR A 643 -0.04 12.34 -22.73
N ILE A 644 -1.15 12.03 -22.05
CA ILE A 644 -1.23 12.01 -20.58
C ILE A 644 -1.14 10.60 -20.02
N TRP A 645 -1.44 9.59 -20.85
CA TRP A 645 -1.28 8.18 -20.52
C TRP A 645 -1.02 7.37 -21.78
N GLN A 646 -0.16 6.36 -21.67
CA GLN A 646 0.04 5.30 -22.66
C GLN A 646 0.39 4.00 -21.92
N TYR A 647 -0.01 2.86 -22.49
CA TYR A 647 0.42 1.56 -21.99
C TYR A 647 1.82 1.23 -22.53
N ASP A 648 2.79 1.03 -21.61
CA ASP A 648 4.22 0.98 -21.91
C ASP A 648 4.93 -0.30 -21.46
N ASP A 649 4.21 -1.31 -20.95
CA ASP A 649 4.85 -2.57 -20.58
C ASP A 649 5.14 -3.40 -21.84
N LEU A 650 6.40 -3.33 -22.27
CA LEU A 650 6.88 -3.95 -23.52
C LEU A 650 6.86 -5.49 -23.52
N TYR A 651 6.55 -6.14 -22.39
CA TYR A 651 6.66 -7.59 -22.25
C TYR A 651 5.36 -8.27 -21.81
N HIS A 652 4.31 -7.50 -21.52
CA HIS A 652 3.05 -8.04 -21.04
C HIS A 652 1.86 -7.42 -21.78
N THR A 653 0.82 -8.22 -21.93
CA THR A 653 -0.50 -7.81 -22.41
C THR A 653 -1.22 -7.02 -21.30
N LEU A 654 -2.12 -6.12 -21.69
CA LEU A 654 -2.99 -5.45 -20.73
C LEU A 654 -4.29 -6.22 -20.67
N GLU A 655 -4.61 -6.82 -19.52
CA GLU A 655 -5.80 -7.66 -19.36
C GLU A 655 -6.59 -7.23 -18.11
N GLU A 656 -7.86 -6.88 -18.29
CA GLU A 656 -8.76 -6.44 -17.22
C GLU A 656 -10.05 -7.27 -17.21
N ASP A 657 -10.33 -7.89 -16.06
CA ASP A 657 -11.53 -8.71 -15.80
C ASP A 657 -12.64 -7.94 -15.06
N ARG A 658 -12.40 -6.65 -14.79
CA ARG A 658 -13.28 -5.75 -14.04
C ARG A 658 -12.99 -4.29 -14.39
N TRP A 659 -14.00 -3.43 -14.22
CA TRP A 659 -13.86 -1.99 -14.33
C TRP A 659 -12.82 -1.43 -13.34
N LYS A 660 -11.97 -0.52 -13.82
CA LYS A 660 -11.03 0.25 -13.02
C LYS A 660 -11.28 1.75 -13.20
N ILE A 661 -11.47 2.47 -12.09
CA ILE A 661 -11.47 3.93 -12.13
C ILE A 661 -10.03 4.41 -12.30
N VAL A 662 -9.78 5.22 -13.32
CA VAL A 662 -8.49 5.87 -13.58
C VAL A 662 -8.67 7.38 -13.53
N GLU A 663 -7.64 8.08 -13.04
CA GLU A 663 -7.62 9.54 -12.93
C GLU A 663 -6.27 10.08 -13.40
N TYR A 664 -6.29 11.19 -14.13
CA TYR A 664 -5.12 11.87 -14.68
C TYR A 664 -5.19 13.38 -14.40
N ASP A 665 -4.09 13.96 -13.92
CA ASP A 665 -3.91 15.41 -13.87
C ASP A 665 -3.66 15.96 -15.28
N ILE A 666 -4.56 16.82 -15.74
CA ILE A 666 -4.46 17.47 -17.05
C ILE A 666 -4.29 18.99 -16.91
N GLY A 667 -4.10 19.50 -15.70
CA GLY A 667 -4.13 20.91 -15.37
C GLY A 667 -3.03 21.72 -16.04
N SER A 668 -1.87 21.10 -16.28
CA SER A 668 -0.76 21.73 -17.04
C SER A 668 -1.14 22.15 -18.47
N ILE A 669 -2.21 21.56 -19.02
CA ILE A 669 -2.74 21.84 -20.36
C ILE A 669 -4.10 22.54 -20.27
N ALA A 670 -4.97 22.10 -19.36
CA ALA A 670 -6.38 22.45 -19.32
C ALA A 670 -6.74 23.63 -18.42
N ASN A 671 -5.89 24.01 -17.45
CA ASN A 671 -6.21 25.11 -16.52
C ASN A 671 -6.42 26.42 -17.30
N HIS A 672 -7.52 27.10 -16.96
CA HIS A 672 -7.92 28.39 -17.54
C HIS A 672 -8.08 28.40 -19.07
N GLN A 673 -8.32 27.24 -19.68
CA GLN A 673 -8.51 27.14 -21.12
C GLN A 673 -9.99 27.16 -21.52
N PRO A 674 -10.41 28.02 -22.47
CA PRO A 674 -11.80 28.09 -22.92
C PRO A 674 -12.21 26.91 -23.81
N ALA A 675 -11.26 26.09 -24.26
CA ALA A 675 -11.51 24.91 -25.07
C ALA A 675 -10.47 23.83 -24.73
N VAL A 676 -10.95 22.70 -24.22
CA VAL A 676 -10.16 21.50 -23.91
C VAL A 676 -10.78 20.30 -24.61
N TYR A 677 -9.96 19.52 -25.28
CA TYR A 677 -10.34 18.32 -26.01
C TYR A 677 -9.60 17.13 -25.45
N ILE A 678 -10.27 15.99 -25.39
CA ILE A 678 -9.73 14.74 -24.86
C ILE A 678 -9.98 13.66 -25.88
N ARG A 679 -8.99 12.81 -26.13
CA ARG A 679 -9.19 11.64 -26.98
C ARG A 679 -8.54 10.40 -26.45
N TRP A 680 -9.20 9.27 -26.70
CA TRP A 680 -8.71 7.93 -26.40
C TRP A 680 -8.33 7.25 -27.71
N GLY A 681 -7.05 6.95 -27.85
CA GLY A 681 -6.45 6.37 -29.05
C GLY A 681 -6.28 4.86 -28.92
N TYR A 682 -6.64 4.14 -29.99
CA TYR A 682 -6.36 2.72 -30.15
C TYR A 682 -5.63 2.51 -31.48
N HIS A 683 -4.56 1.72 -31.48
CA HIS A 683 -3.73 1.52 -32.66
C HIS A 683 -3.19 0.11 -32.71
N VAL A 684 -3.68 -0.68 -33.65
CA VAL A 684 -3.07 -1.97 -33.99
C VAL A 684 -1.94 -1.69 -34.96
N SER A 685 -0.69 -1.79 -34.49
CA SER A 685 0.52 -1.40 -35.24
C SER A 685 1.26 -2.55 -35.90
N ASN A 686 0.73 -3.77 -35.79
CA ASN A 686 1.32 -4.95 -36.39
C ASN A 686 0.23 -5.99 -36.71
N ASN A 687 0.32 -6.63 -37.88
CA ASN A 687 -0.63 -7.65 -38.34
C ASN A 687 -0.56 -8.97 -37.54
N ASP A 688 0.48 -9.14 -36.72
CA ASP A 688 0.65 -10.30 -35.84
C ASP A 688 -0.04 -10.09 -34.47
N ALA A 689 -0.79 -9.00 -34.28
CA ALA A 689 -1.53 -8.73 -33.06
C ALA A 689 -2.55 -9.84 -32.76
N TRP A 690 -2.67 -10.21 -31.48
CA TRP A 690 -3.67 -11.15 -31.02
C TRP A 690 -5.04 -10.50 -30.80
N PRO A 691 -6.14 -11.24 -31.02
CA PRO A 691 -7.49 -10.71 -30.84
C PRO A 691 -7.85 -10.63 -29.34
N PHE A 692 -8.03 -9.42 -28.82
CA PHE A 692 -8.59 -9.17 -27.48
C PHE A 692 -9.91 -8.39 -27.59
N SER A 693 -10.71 -8.38 -26.52
CA SER A 693 -11.99 -7.67 -26.43
C SER A 693 -11.88 -6.15 -26.61
N GLY A 694 -10.70 -5.55 -26.46
CA GLY A 694 -10.47 -4.15 -26.77
C GLY A 694 -10.69 -3.24 -25.57
N TRP A 695 -11.26 -2.06 -25.80
CA TRP A 695 -11.32 -0.99 -24.78
C TRP A 695 -12.76 -0.49 -24.61
N ASN A 696 -13.29 -0.52 -23.39
CA ASN A 696 -14.52 0.18 -23.00
C ASN A 696 -14.23 1.29 -21.99
N ILE A 697 -14.96 2.39 -22.15
CA ILE A 697 -14.87 3.61 -21.33
C ILE A 697 -16.27 4.00 -20.88
N ASP A 698 -16.38 4.34 -19.61
CA ASP A 698 -17.61 4.85 -19.02
C ASP A 698 -17.33 5.92 -17.94
N ASP A 699 -18.37 6.62 -17.48
CA ASP A 699 -18.32 7.62 -16.40
C ASP A 699 -17.19 8.64 -16.55
N VAL A 700 -17.13 9.33 -17.70
CA VAL A 700 -16.09 10.35 -17.91
C VAL A 700 -16.42 11.61 -17.12
N ILE A 701 -15.50 12.01 -16.24
CA ILE A 701 -15.65 13.16 -15.36
C ILE A 701 -14.47 14.11 -15.56
N LEU A 702 -14.79 15.39 -15.77
CA LEU A 702 -13.83 16.49 -15.59
C LEU A 702 -14.11 17.19 -14.27
N ARG A 703 -13.06 17.45 -13.50
CA ARG A 703 -13.13 18.16 -12.20
C ARG A 703 -12.15 19.31 -12.18
N GLY A 704 -12.47 20.39 -11.47
CA GLY A 704 -11.54 21.49 -11.22
C GLY A 704 -12.06 22.44 -10.13
N PHE A 705 -11.19 23.32 -9.64
CA PHE A 705 -11.58 24.39 -8.72
C PHE A 705 -11.97 25.64 -9.53
N GLN A 706 -13.18 26.16 -9.26
CA GLN A 706 -13.72 27.37 -9.92
C GLN A 706 -13.19 28.66 -9.27
#